data_AF-A0A8T5NRZ2-F1
#
_entry.id   AF-A0A8T5NRZ2-F1
#
_cell.length_a   1.000
_cell.length_b   1.000
_cell.length_c   1.000
_cell.angle_alpha   90.00
_cell.angle_beta   90.00
_cell.angle_gamma   90.00
#
_symmetry.space_group_name_H-M   'P 1'
#
loop_
_entity.id
_entity.type
_entity.pdbx_description
1 polymer ?
#
loop_
_entity_poly.entity_id
_entity_poly.type
_entity_poly.pdbx_seq_one_letter_code
_entity_poly.pdbx_strand_id
1 'polypeptide(L)'
;MILGKITGKVSTNSFRFEVKGDAKKFGYVQVSHPHYGFVLGQILEIERTAEASIAICNVLGYRDSDNIFRGLRTPFEPGIEVLRADDDFVKKTLGLELAGNGAFMGVLDGRNNLKVHIDIDTLITKHIFITGKSGSGKSYAVAVILEALLDAKVPLVIIDPHGEYHSFNQPSEDVAKLQEFQLKPKAYLGQIEEFSPDIEANPRAKALKLNSQRLTPSEMIKLLPTKLSNSQLGVLYSALKNLGNESSFDDLIFELESSEESSAKWTLINMLEYVKRLDLFSDNGTLPSELVNLNKCSIINLRGIPPEVQEVIVYKLANDLFMERKRGNIPPFFLVVEEAQNFCPERGFGEAKSNAILRQIAAEGRKFGMGLAIISQRPSRIEKSIISQVSTQVILKVTNPNDIKAITNSVEGMTFELENELQNIPIGTALITGVIDLPLFVNIRPRCTKHGGEAVKIFSKLIADEKVNESNLMLLVQPKMTARDMELMSETSVKVITKLAPCVMLRCNQGSEDFNLLVDLNEAKIINNVETNEGVELSKIKLYDISEQQSKVFQTALKLGKFKPAELFSKSGVQFSDLYDLITVLVQKGYLEQEGDSYKVSGLLQQFSNLQTLAVYQKPEFIQSKNDGMLDKIVGVDSVKSLFVKFAQVKSLKECWLVKHIVQ
;
A
#
# COMPACT_ATOMS: atom_id res chain seq x y z
N MET A 1 -26.14 -44.27 1.47
CA MET A 1 -25.49 -45.09 0.41
C MET A 1 -24.39 -45.92 1.05
N ILE A 2 -24.36 -47.23 0.82
CA ILE A 2 -23.32 -48.12 1.34
C ILE A 2 -22.05 -47.92 0.53
N LEU A 3 -20.91 -47.72 1.21
CA LEU A 3 -19.59 -47.59 0.61
C LEU A 3 -18.78 -48.87 0.69
N GLY A 4 -19.08 -49.76 1.64
CA GLY A 4 -18.33 -50.99 1.85
C GLY A 4 -18.60 -51.64 3.19
N LYS A 5 -17.73 -52.58 3.58
CA LYS A 5 -17.80 -53.28 4.89
C LYS A 5 -16.46 -53.25 5.60
N ILE A 6 -16.49 -53.10 6.92
CA ILE A 6 -15.28 -53.10 7.76
C ILE A 6 -14.57 -54.44 7.65
N THR A 7 -13.25 -54.40 7.45
CA THR A 7 -12.40 -55.59 7.33
C THR A 7 -11.09 -55.41 8.11
N GLY A 8 -10.46 -56.53 8.45
CA GLY A 8 -9.15 -56.54 9.11
C GLY A 8 -9.18 -56.02 10.55
N LYS A 9 -8.07 -55.39 10.96
CA LYS A 9 -7.88 -54.88 12.33
C LYS A 9 -8.67 -53.57 12.52
N VAL A 10 -9.52 -53.56 13.55
CA VAL A 10 -10.31 -52.40 13.98
C VAL A 10 -9.80 -51.92 15.33
N SER A 11 -9.67 -50.62 15.50
CA SER A 11 -9.37 -49.98 16.78
C SER A 11 -10.44 -48.93 17.12
N THR A 12 -10.32 -48.28 18.27
CA THR A 12 -11.20 -47.18 18.66
C THR A 12 -10.99 -45.92 17.82
N ASN A 13 -9.81 -45.79 17.19
CA ASN A 13 -9.40 -44.58 16.48
C ASN A 13 -9.32 -44.81 14.97
N SER A 14 -9.32 -46.06 14.50
CA SER A 14 -9.21 -46.34 13.07
C SER A 14 -9.77 -47.68 12.70
N PHE A 15 -10.21 -47.78 11.45
CA PHE A 15 -10.66 -49.03 10.85
C PHE A 15 -10.33 -49.04 9.36
N ARG A 16 -10.40 -50.23 8.77
CA ARG A 16 -10.29 -50.41 7.31
C ARG A 16 -11.59 -50.97 6.78
N PHE A 17 -11.93 -50.63 5.55
CA PHE A 17 -13.08 -51.22 4.89
C PHE A 17 -12.81 -51.49 3.42
N GLU A 18 -13.37 -52.58 2.91
CA GLU A 18 -13.33 -52.92 1.49
C GLU A 18 -14.33 -52.04 0.74
N VAL A 19 -13.84 -51.22 -0.19
CA VAL A 19 -14.62 -50.23 -0.93
C VAL A 19 -15.43 -50.92 -2.04
N LYS A 20 -16.75 -50.79 -1.97
CA LYS A 20 -17.71 -51.26 -2.97
C LYS A 20 -18.52 -50.13 -3.64
N GLY A 21 -18.42 -48.91 -3.13
CA GLY A 21 -19.07 -47.71 -3.66
C GLY A 21 -18.10 -46.59 -4.03
N ASP A 22 -18.64 -45.40 -4.34
CA ASP A 22 -17.84 -44.19 -4.63
C ASP A 22 -17.29 -43.58 -3.32
N ALA A 23 -16.18 -44.15 -2.84
CA ALA A 23 -15.43 -43.63 -1.70
C ALA A 23 -14.33 -42.68 -2.19
N LYS A 24 -14.13 -41.56 -1.48
CA LYS A 24 -13.12 -40.55 -1.79
C LYS A 24 -12.29 -40.23 -0.56
N LYS A 25 -11.01 -39.90 -0.77
CA LYS A 25 -10.13 -39.37 0.28
C LYS A 25 -10.80 -38.16 0.95
N PHE A 26 -10.70 -38.05 2.27
CA PHE A 26 -11.38 -37.08 3.15
C PHE A 26 -12.91 -37.13 3.15
N GLY A 27 -13.52 -38.10 2.48
CA GLY A 27 -14.94 -38.35 2.56
C GLY A 27 -15.37 -38.76 3.97
N TYR A 28 -16.41 -38.11 4.48
CA TYR A 28 -17.03 -38.48 5.77
C TYR A 28 -17.93 -39.70 5.62
N VAL A 29 -17.77 -40.63 6.54
CA VAL A 29 -18.52 -41.89 6.62
C VAL A 29 -19.22 -42.00 7.97
N GLN A 30 -20.30 -42.76 8.01
CA GLN A 30 -20.99 -43.09 9.26
C GLN A 30 -21.08 -44.61 9.41
N VAL A 31 -20.85 -45.07 10.63
CA VAL A 31 -20.82 -46.48 10.98
C VAL A 31 -21.68 -46.68 12.23
N SER A 32 -22.56 -47.68 12.20
CA SER A 32 -23.38 -48.02 13.37
C SER A 32 -22.53 -48.73 14.42
N HIS A 33 -22.67 -48.31 15.68
CA HIS A 33 -22.02 -48.92 16.84
C HIS A 33 -23.09 -49.34 17.87
N PRO A 34 -23.03 -50.56 18.43
CA PRO A 34 -24.06 -51.08 19.34
C PRO A 34 -24.35 -50.19 20.55
N HIS A 35 -23.33 -49.52 21.08
CA HIS A 35 -23.44 -48.70 22.30
C HIS A 35 -23.60 -47.20 22.05
N TYR A 36 -23.23 -46.69 20.87
CA TYR A 36 -23.09 -45.24 20.62
C TYR A 36 -23.96 -44.74 19.46
N GLY A 37 -24.72 -45.63 18.82
CA GLY A 37 -25.47 -45.29 17.62
C GLY A 37 -24.54 -45.05 16.43
N PHE A 38 -24.85 -44.06 15.59
CA PHE A 38 -23.99 -43.70 14.47
C PHE A 38 -22.77 -42.91 14.90
N VAL A 39 -21.61 -43.35 14.43
CA VAL A 39 -20.31 -42.75 14.69
C VAL A 39 -19.77 -42.20 13.39
N LEU A 40 -19.24 -40.97 13.45
CA LEU A 40 -18.60 -40.31 12.33
C LEU A 40 -17.15 -40.78 12.19
N GLY A 41 -16.78 -41.11 10.95
CA GLY A 41 -15.41 -41.36 10.54
C GLY A 41 -15.04 -40.55 9.31
N GLN A 42 -13.75 -40.53 8.98
CA GLN A 42 -13.24 -39.88 7.78
C GLN A 42 -12.26 -40.81 7.07
N ILE A 43 -12.41 -40.94 5.75
CA ILE A 43 -11.48 -41.70 4.92
C ILE A 43 -10.16 -40.93 4.84
N LEU A 44 -9.09 -41.50 5.37
CA LEU A 44 -7.75 -40.92 5.33
C LEU A 44 -7.04 -41.22 4.02
N GLU A 45 -7.11 -42.46 3.55
CA GLU A 45 -6.39 -42.94 2.37
C GLU A 45 -7.19 -44.07 1.70
N ILE A 46 -7.04 -44.23 0.39
CA ILE A 46 -7.63 -45.35 -0.36
C ILE A 46 -6.50 -46.04 -1.12
N GLU A 47 -6.22 -47.28 -0.71
CA GLU A 47 -5.22 -48.13 -1.36
C GLU A 47 -5.93 -49.06 -2.35
N ARG A 48 -5.36 -49.21 -3.55
CA ARG A 48 -5.88 -50.14 -4.55
C ARG A 48 -4.89 -51.27 -4.76
N THR A 49 -5.33 -52.49 -4.46
CA THR A 49 -4.58 -53.71 -4.78
C THR A 49 -5.10 -54.32 -6.09
N ALA A 50 -4.51 -55.43 -6.53
CA ALA A 50 -4.98 -56.17 -7.70
C ALA A 50 -6.41 -56.73 -7.52
N GLU A 51 -6.85 -56.96 -6.29
CA GLU A 51 -8.09 -57.68 -5.97
C GLU A 51 -9.18 -56.76 -5.42
N ALA A 52 -8.83 -55.70 -4.70
CA ALA A 52 -9.80 -54.81 -4.05
C ALA A 52 -9.24 -53.41 -3.81
N SER A 53 -10.15 -52.46 -3.59
CA SER A 53 -9.82 -51.16 -3.01
C SER A 53 -10.10 -51.19 -1.51
N ILE A 54 -9.13 -50.79 -0.69
CA ILE A 54 -9.24 -50.73 0.76
C ILE A 54 -9.13 -49.27 1.19
N ALA A 55 -10.13 -48.78 1.90
CA ALA A 55 -10.11 -47.46 2.51
C ALA A 55 -9.64 -47.56 3.97
N ILE A 56 -8.68 -46.71 4.34
CA ILE A 56 -8.23 -46.52 5.72
C ILE A 56 -9.01 -45.33 6.29
N CYS A 57 -9.69 -45.54 7.42
CA CYS A 57 -10.53 -44.51 8.05
C CYS A 57 -10.04 -44.17 9.44
N ASN A 58 -10.05 -42.87 9.76
CA ASN A 58 -10.00 -42.37 11.12
C ASN A 58 -11.40 -42.40 11.71
N VAL A 59 -11.50 -42.79 12.98
CA VAL A 59 -12.73 -42.66 13.76
C VAL A 59 -12.69 -41.31 14.43
N LEU A 60 -13.61 -40.42 14.04
CA LEU A 60 -13.68 -39.10 14.63
C LEU A 60 -14.40 -39.19 15.98
N GLY A 61 -15.62 -39.73 15.99
CA GLY A 61 -16.42 -39.83 17.21
C GLY A 61 -17.91 -39.67 16.98
N TYR A 62 -18.64 -39.43 18.05
CA TYR A 62 -20.08 -39.19 18.06
C TYR A 62 -20.41 -38.06 19.04
N ARG A 63 -21.62 -37.54 18.95
CA ARG A 63 -22.13 -36.55 19.91
C ARG A 63 -23.18 -37.22 20.79
N ASP A 64 -23.02 -37.13 22.11
CA ASP A 64 -23.92 -37.76 23.08
C ASP A 64 -25.21 -36.96 23.30
N SER A 65 -26.06 -37.42 24.22
CA SER A 65 -27.33 -36.75 24.57
C SER A 65 -27.16 -35.34 25.15
N ASP A 66 -25.98 -35.04 25.71
CA ASP A 66 -25.65 -33.73 26.30
C ASP A 66 -25.01 -32.79 25.28
N ASN A 67 -25.03 -33.17 24.00
CA ASN A 67 -24.33 -32.49 22.91
C ASN A 67 -22.82 -32.39 23.12
N ILE A 68 -22.18 -33.36 23.77
CA ILE A 68 -20.72 -33.38 23.96
C ILE A 68 -20.11 -34.32 22.92
N PHE A 69 -19.07 -33.84 22.21
CA PHE A 69 -18.31 -34.66 21.28
C PHE A 69 -17.45 -35.68 22.04
N ARG A 70 -17.56 -36.97 21.69
CA ARG A 70 -16.83 -38.07 22.34
C ARG A 70 -16.21 -39.03 21.32
N GLY A 71 -14.99 -39.46 21.63
CA GLY A 71 -14.34 -40.57 20.94
C GLY A 71 -14.88 -41.94 21.38
N LEU A 72 -14.53 -42.98 20.63
CA LEU A 72 -14.93 -44.35 20.93
C LEU A 72 -14.07 -44.92 22.06
N ARG A 73 -14.70 -45.70 22.94
CA ARG A 73 -14.02 -46.49 23.98
C ARG A 73 -13.93 -47.98 23.65
N THR A 74 -14.70 -48.43 22.66
CA THR A 74 -14.76 -49.80 22.18
C THR A 74 -14.70 -49.78 20.65
N PRO A 75 -13.95 -50.69 19.99
CA PRO A 75 -13.85 -50.74 18.54
C PRO A 75 -15.17 -51.23 17.90
N PHE A 76 -15.35 -50.97 16.61
CA PHE A 76 -16.43 -51.58 15.84
C PHE A 76 -16.21 -53.08 15.62
N GLU A 77 -17.30 -53.81 15.38
CA GLU A 77 -17.22 -55.20 14.92
C GLU A 77 -16.85 -55.27 13.43
N PRO A 78 -15.98 -56.21 13.01
CA PRO A 78 -15.73 -56.47 11.60
C PRO A 78 -17.02 -56.86 10.86
N GLY A 79 -17.11 -56.51 9.57
CA GLY A 79 -18.25 -56.82 8.70
C GLY A 79 -19.39 -55.82 8.75
N ILE A 80 -19.38 -54.86 9.68
CA ILE A 80 -20.35 -53.76 9.72
C ILE A 80 -20.27 -52.93 8.43
N GLU A 81 -21.43 -52.51 7.94
CA GLU A 81 -21.52 -51.65 6.76
C GLU A 81 -21.06 -50.23 7.05
N VAL A 82 -20.24 -49.71 6.15
CA VAL A 82 -19.78 -48.33 6.16
C VAL A 82 -20.66 -47.54 5.18
N LEU A 83 -21.34 -46.53 5.70
CA LEU A 83 -22.23 -45.69 4.91
C LEU A 83 -21.56 -44.34 4.64
N ARG A 84 -21.89 -43.72 3.50
CA ARG A 84 -21.60 -42.29 3.31
C ARG A 84 -22.40 -41.49 4.34
N ALA A 85 -21.74 -40.63 5.10
CA ALA A 85 -22.41 -39.75 6.06
C ALA A 85 -23.27 -38.72 5.31
N ASP A 86 -24.51 -38.49 5.72
CA ASP A 86 -25.30 -37.37 5.20
C ASP A 86 -24.86 -36.04 5.81
N ASP A 87 -25.21 -34.94 5.13
CA ASP A 87 -24.79 -33.59 5.52
C ASP A 87 -25.33 -33.21 6.91
N ASP A 88 -26.56 -33.59 7.24
CA ASP A 88 -27.17 -33.30 8.55
C ASP A 88 -26.45 -34.02 9.69
N PHE A 89 -26.11 -35.30 9.50
CA PHE A 89 -25.35 -36.07 10.48
C PHE A 89 -23.95 -35.50 10.72
N VAL A 90 -23.23 -35.12 9.65
CA VAL A 90 -21.90 -34.47 9.77
C VAL A 90 -22.03 -33.15 10.53
N LYS A 91 -23.00 -32.31 10.14
CA LYS A 91 -23.26 -31.00 10.75
C LYS A 91 -23.53 -31.10 12.26
N LYS A 92 -24.41 -32.01 12.67
CA LYS A 92 -24.76 -32.26 14.07
C LYS A 92 -23.57 -32.80 14.87
N THR A 93 -22.89 -33.82 14.32
CA THR A 93 -21.78 -34.48 15.03
C THR A 93 -20.62 -33.51 15.25
N LEU A 94 -20.22 -32.76 14.22
CA LEU A 94 -19.15 -31.76 14.30
C LEU A 94 -19.57 -30.47 15.02
N GLY A 95 -20.83 -30.33 15.44
CA GLY A 95 -21.31 -29.16 16.17
C GLY A 95 -21.41 -27.89 15.33
N LEU A 96 -21.48 -28.00 14.00
CA LEU A 96 -21.51 -26.85 13.08
C LEU A 96 -22.80 -26.03 13.18
N GLU A 97 -23.84 -26.56 13.82
CA GLU A 97 -25.08 -25.83 14.12
C GLU A 97 -25.04 -25.05 15.44
N LEU A 98 -24.11 -25.38 16.34
CA LEU A 98 -24.05 -24.82 17.69
C LEU A 98 -23.52 -23.37 17.68
N ALA A 99 -22.85 -22.97 16.60
CA ALA A 99 -22.26 -21.65 16.46
C ALA A 99 -23.25 -20.52 16.12
N GLY A 100 -24.55 -20.79 15.92
CA GLY A 100 -25.59 -19.75 15.75
C GLY A 100 -25.24 -18.64 14.75
N ASN A 101 -25.31 -17.38 15.19
CA ASN A 101 -24.88 -16.16 14.46
C ASN A 101 -23.35 -15.92 14.51
N GLY A 102 -22.55 -16.98 14.57
CA GLY A 102 -21.09 -16.90 14.63
C GLY A 102 -20.45 -16.36 13.35
N ALA A 103 -19.14 -16.11 13.40
CA ALA A 103 -18.33 -15.71 12.27
C ALA A 103 -18.34 -16.78 11.18
N PHE A 104 -19.00 -16.50 10.05
CA PHE A 104 -18.99 -17.38 8.89
C PHE A 104 -17.60 -17.41 8.26
N MET A 105 -16.92 -18.55 8.36
CA MET A 105 -15.54 -18.70 7.84
C MET A 105 -15.49 -19.21 6.41
N GLY A 106 -16.46 -20.03 6.03
CA GLY A 106 -16.41 -20.74 4.76
C GLY A 106 -17.19 -22.05 4.79
N VAL A 107 -16.90 -22.94 3.84
CA VAL A 107 -17.57 -24.24 3.73
C VAL A 107 -16.60 -25.37 4.04
N LEU A 108 -17.10 -26.46 4.62
CA LEU A 108 -16.30 -27.63 4.93
C LEU A 108 -15.73 -28.22 3.64
N ASP A 109 -14.43 -28.54 3.64
CA ASP A 109 -13.80 -29.09 2.46
C ASP A 109 -14.43 -30.42 2.03
N GLY A 110 -14.61 -30.59 0.71
CA GLY A 110 -15.36 -31.70 0.13
C GLY A 110 -16.88 -31.67 0.34
N ARG A 111 -17.45 -30.67 1.05
CA ARG A 111 -18.90 -30.52 1.29
C ARG A 111 -19.37 -29.06 1.19
N ASN A 112 -19.62 -28.62 -0.03
CA ASN A 112 -19.98 -27.22 -0.35
C ASN A 112 -21.24 -26.69 0.36
N ASN A 113 -22.13 -27.55 0.83
CA ASN A 113 -23.37 -27.15 1.53
C ASN A 113 -23.18 -26.93 3.04
N LEU A 114 -22.07 -27.40 3.61
CA LEU A 114 -21.83 -27.34 5.05
C LEU A 114 -21.04 -26.09 5.41
N LYS A 115 -21.75 -25.05 5.82
CA LYS A 115 -21.17 -23.80 6.32
C LYS A 115 -20.52 -24.00 7.70
N VAL A 116 -19.30 -23.51 7.85
CA VAL A 116 -18.58 -23.49 9.12
C VAL A 116 -18.65 -22.08 9.70
N HIS A 117 -19.32 -21.97 10.85
CA HIS A 117 -19.37 -20.75 11.64
C HIS A 117 -18.56 -20.96 12.92
N ILE A 118 -17.90 -19.90 13.37
CA ILE A 118 -17.14 -19.91 14.62
C ILE A 118 -17.76 -18.91 15.58
N ASP A 119 -18.01 -19.33 16.81
CA ASP A 119 -18.53 -18.46 17.86
C ASP A 119 -17.58 -17.26 18.12
N ILE A 120 -18.13 -16.05 18.11
CA ILE A 120 -17.36 -14.80 18.20
C ILE A 120 -16.80 -14.59 19.59
N ASP A 121 -17.59 -14.89 20.63
CA ASP A 121 -17.12 -14.77 22.02
C ASP A 121 -15.96 -15.72 22.27
N THR A 122 -16.05 -16.94 21.74
CA THR A 122 -14.97 -17.92 21.81
C THR A 122 -13.75 -17.45 21.01
N LEU A 123 -13.90 -16.85 19.82
CA LEU A 123 -12.78 -16.27 19.06
C LEU A 123 -12.03 -15.18 19.85
N ILE A 124 -12.77 -14.26 20.48
CA ILE A 124 -12.19 -13.16 21.25
C ILE A 124 -11.48 -13.70 22.50
N THR A 125 -12.15 -14.58 23.24
CA THR A 125 -11.66 -15.13 24.51
C THR A 125 -10.59 -16.20 24.33
N LYS A 126 -10.44 -16.85 23.18
CA LYS A 126 -9.43 -17.90 22.95
C LYS A 126 -8.17 -17.43 22.23
N HIS A 127 -8.10 -16.16 21.84
CA HIS A 127 -7.05 -15.63 20.96
C HIS A 127 -7.00 -16.38 19.61
N ILE A 128 -6.35 -15.80 18.60
CA ILE A 128 -6.28 -16.39 17.26
C ILE A 128 -4.85 -16.36 16.73
N PHE A 129 -4.38 -17.47 16.18
CA PHE A 129 -3.13 -17.54 15.46
C PHE A 129 -3.42 -17.86 14.00
N ILE A 130 -3.00 -16.98 13.09
CA ILE A 130 -3.24 -17.14 11.66
C ILE A 130 -1.91 -17.23 10.95
N THR A 131 -1.70 -18.33 10.23
CA THR A 131 -0.41 -18.63 9.61
C THR A 131 -0.55 -19.24 8.22
N GLY A 132 0.41 -18.95 7.36
CA GLY A 132 0.45 -19.45 5.99
C GLY A 132 1.58 -18.78 5.20
N LYS A 133 2.11 -19.47 4.18
CA LYS A 133 3.13 -18.87 3.30
C LYS A 133 2.55 -17.68 2.51
N SER A 134 3.42 -16.83 1.97
CA SER A 134 2.98 -15.78 1.03
C SER A 134 2.17 -16.36 -0.13
N GLY A 135 1.06 -15.69 -0.48
CA GLY A 135 0.12 -16.13 -1.51
C GLY A 135 -0.79 -17.32 -1.13
N SER A 136 -0.76 -17.80 0.12
CA SER A 136 -1.65 -18.89 0.59
C SER A 136 -3.12 -18.46 0.80
N GLY A 137 -3.38 -17.15 0.87
CA GLY A 137 -4.68 -16.59 1.25
C GLY A 137 -4.74 -16.03 2.68
N LYS A 138 -3.60 -15.92 3.38
CA LYS A 138 -3.50 -15.41 4.77
C LYS A 138 -4.29 -14.12 4.99
N SER A 139 -3.98 -13.05 4.25
CA SER A 139 -4.69 -11.76 4.37
C SER A 139 -6.19 -11.85 4.03
N TYR A 140 -6.60 -12.84 3.23
CA TYR A 140 -8.02 -13.12 2.94
C TYR A 140 -8.72 -13.73 4.16
N ALA A 141 -8.11 -14.77 4.76
CA ALA A 141 -8.63 -15.41 5.96
C ALA A 141 -8.68 -14.45 7.15
N VAL A 142 -7.65 -13.62 7.34
CA VAL A 142 -7.66 -12.55 8.34
C VAL A 142 -8.83 -11.61 8.08
N ALA A 143 -9.00 -11.12 6.84
CA ALA A 143 -10.06 -10.18 6.53
C ALA A 143 -11.46 -10.77 6.80
N VAL A 144 -11.68 -12.05 6.49
CA VAL A 144 -12.94 -12.75 6.79
C VAL A 144 -13.29 -12.74 8.28
N ILE A 145 -12.29 -12.95 9.14
CA ILE A 145 -12.45 -12.90 10.60
C ILE A 145 -12.75 -11.48 11.05
N LEU A 146 -11.97 -10.50 10.57
CA LEU A 146 -12.15 -9.10 10.95
C LEU A 146 -13.51 -8.55 10.51
N GLU A 147 -13.98 -8.93 9.33
CA GLU A 147 -15.34 -8.62 8.86
C GLU A 147 -16.41 -9.13 9.82
N ALA A 148 -16.28 -10.37 10.30
CA ALA A 148 -17.22 -10.93 11.26
C ALA A 148 -17.19 -10.20 12.61
N LEU A 149 -16.00 -9.80 13.07
CA LEU A 149 -15.84 -9.02 14.30
C LEU A 149 -16.44 -7.61 14.16
N LEU A 150 -16.25 -6.96 13.01
CA LEU A 150 -16.87 -5.67 12.69
C LEU A 150 -18.40 -5.77 12.62
N ASP A 151 -18.93 -6.85 12.04
CA ASP A 151 -20.37 -7.13 12.01
C ASP A 151 -20.97 -7.31 13.40
N ALA A 152 -20.21 -7.93 14.29
CA ALA A 152 -20.53 -8.06 15.71
C ALA A 152 -20.20 -6.79 16.54
N LYS A 153 -19.72 -5.71 15.89
CA LYS A 153 -19.38 -4.42 16.51
C LYS A 153 -18.31 -4.50 17.59
N VAL A 154 -17.43 -5.50 17.50
CA VAL A 154 -16.30 -5.68 18.40
C VAL A 154 -15.27 -4.58 18.12
N PRO A 155 -14.81 -3.83 19.13
CA PRO A 155 -13.73 -2.86 18.94
C PRO A 155 -12.44 -3.56 18.49
N LEU A 156 -11.81 -3.04 17.44
CA LEU A 156 -10.58 -3.59 16.87
C LEU A 156 -9.44 -2.58 16.93
N VAL A 157 -8.24 -3.07 17.23
CA VAL A 157 -6.99 -2.34 17.00
C VAL A 157 -6.09 -3.21 16.15
N ILE A 158 -5.68 -2.74 14.98
CA ILE A 158 -4.85 -3.48 14.03
C ILE A 158 -3.49 -2.81 13.94
N ILE A 159 -2.42 -3.52 14.28
CA ILE A 159 -1.05 -3.14 13.95
C ILE A 159 -0.78 -3.59 12.52
N ASP A 160 -0.57 -2.63 11.62
CA ASP A 160 -0.43 -2.84 10.18
C ASP A 160 0.92 -2.30 9.67
N PRO A 161 1.97 -3.15 9.63
CA PRO A 161 3.30 -2.77 9.11
C PRO A 161 3.32 -2.38 7.64
N HIS A 162 2.32 -2.81 6.85
CA HIS A 162 2.33 -2.72 5.39
C HIS A 162 1.25 -1.80 4.81
N GLY A 163 0.26 -1.40 5.62
CA GLY A 163 -0.83 -0.51 5.21
C GLY A 163 -1.89 -1.20 4.36
N GLU A 164 -2.17 -2.49 4.57
CA GLU A 164 -3.12 -3.28 3.76
C GLU A 164 -4.59 -3.09 4.17
N TYR A 165 -4.86 -2.70 5.42
CA TYR A 165 -6.21 -2.76 6.01
C TYR A 165 -7.07 -1.51 5.72
N HIS A 166 -6.51 -0.44 5.15
CA HIS A 166 -7.29 0.74 4.71
C HIS A 166 -8.40 0.37 3.70
N SER A 167 -8.23 -0.76 3.00
CA SER A 167 -9.14 -1.32 2.00
C SER A 167 -10.53 -1.71 2.53
N PHE A 168 -10.71 -1.84 3.85
CA PHE A 168 -12.00 -2.19 4.47
C PHE A 168 -13.11 -1.14 4.24
N ASN A 169 -12.72 0.09 3.88
CA ASN A 169 -13.65 1.15 3.48
C ASN A 169 -14.18 1.00 2.04
N GLN A 170 -13.75 -0.03 1.31
CA GLN A 170 -14.17 -0.28 -0.07
C GLN A 170 -14.84 -1.66 -0.19
N PRO A 171 -15.93 -1.77 -0.96
CA PRO A 171 -16.57 -3.06 -1.22
C PRO A 171 -15.69 -3.94 -2.13
N SER A 172 -15.83 -5.25 -1.98
CA SER A 172 -15.17 -6.22 -2.87
C SER A 172 -15.66 -6.07 -4.32
N GLU A 173 -14.74 -6.25 -5.26
CA GLU A 173 -15.00 -6.20 -6.70
C GLU A 173 -15.44 -7.59 -7.24
N ASP A 174 -15.19 -8.68 -6.49
CA ASP A 174 -15.47 -10.05 -6.91
C ASP A 174 -16.90 -10.48 -6.52
N VAL A 175 -17.89 -9.87 -7.19
CA VAL A 175 -19.32 -10.08 -6.91
C VAL A 175 -19.76 -11.52 -7.23
N ALA A 176 -19.22 -12.12 -8.29
CA ALA A 176 -19.60 -13.46 -8.72
C ALA A 176 -19.25 -14.51 -7.66
N LYS A 177 -18.01 -14.46 -7.14
CA LYS A 177 -17.56 -15.38 -6.09
C LYS A 177 -18.32 -15.17 -4.79
N LEU A 178 -18.67 -13.93 -4.43
CA LEU A 178 -19.50 -13.65 -3.25
C LEU A 178 -20.89 -14.29 -3.35
N GLN A 179 -21.51 -14.27 -4.52
CA GLN A 179 -22.83 -14.86 -4.74
C GLN A 179 -22.84 -16.38 -4.51
N GLU A 180 -21.76 -17.09 -4.89
CA GLU A 180 -21.61 -18.54 -4.62
C GLU A 180 -21.73 -18.87 -3.12
N PHE A 181 -21.31 -17.94 -2.26
CA PHE A 181 -21.36 -18.07 -0.80
C PHE A 181 -22.57 -17.36 -0.17
N GLN A 182 -23.49 -16.84 -0.98
CA GLN A 182 -24.67 -16.06 -0.55
C GLN A 182 -24.28 -14.77 0.21
N LEU A 183 -23.20 -14.13 -0.22
CA LEU A 183 -22.66 -12.90 0.37
C LEU A 183 -22.86 -11.71 -0.58
N LYS A 184 -22.75 -10.51 -0.03
CA LYS A 184 -22.83 -9.24 -0.77
C LYS A 184 -21.58 -8.40 -0.49
N PRO A 185 -21.10 -7.62 -1.48
CA PRO A 185 -20.04 -6.65 -1.25
C PRO A 185 -20.42 -5.67 -0.13
N LYS A 186 -19.45 -5.33 0.72
CA LYS A 186 -19.66 -4.48 1.89
C LYS A 186 -18.46 -3.57 2.13
N ALA A 187 -18.73 -2.35 2.55
CA ALA A 187 -17.73 -1.40 3.04
C ALA A 187 -18.09 -0.99 4.48
N TYR A 188 -17.08 -0.79 5.33
CA TYR A 188 -17.25 -0.42 6.74
C TYR A 188 -17.06 1.09 6.95
N LEU A 189 -17.71 1.89 6.10
CA LEU A 189 -17.61 3.35 6.12
C LEU A 189 -17.97 3.91 7.51
N GLY A 190 -17.10 4.77 8.02
CA GLY A 190 -17.26 5.39 9.33
C GLY A 190 -16.96 4.47 10.52
N GLN A 191 -16.66 3.18 10.32
CA GLN A 191 -16.14 2.31 11.39
C GLN A 191 -14.61 2.27 11.41
N ILE A 192 -13.98 2.41 10.24
CA ILE A 192 -12.52 2.36 10.11
C ILE A 192 -11.91 3.73 10.38
N GLU A 193 -10.96 3.79 11.31
CA GLU A 193 -10.12 4.95 11.58
C GLU A 193 -8.65 4.56 11.44
N GLU A 194 -7.89 5.31 10.65
CA GLU A 194 -6.47 5.03 10.42
C GLU A 194 -5.63 6.05 11.19
N PHE A 195 -4.58 5.57 11.85
CA PHE A 195 -3.63 6.34 12.64
C PHE A 195 -2.22 6.00 12.18
N SER A 196 -1.34 7.00 12.06
CA SER A 196 0.05 6.78 11.69
C SER A 196 0.97 7.81 12.35
N PRO A 197 2.18 7.41 12.79
CA PRO A 197 3.21 8.36 13.19
C PRO A 197 3.74 9.18 12.00
N ASP A 198 3.73 8.60 10.79
CA ASP A 198 4.25 9.24 9.58
C ASP A 198 3.10 9.59 8.63
N ILE A 199 2.64 10.84 8.74
CA ILE A 199 1.54 11.40 7.97
C ILE A 199 1.98 11.76 6.55
N GLU A 200 3.28 11.98 6.31
CA GLU A 200 3.80 12.22 4.96
C GLU A 200 3.70 10.95 4.12
N ALA A 201 4.11 9.82 4.68
CA ALA A 201 3.95 8.51 4.04
C ALA A 201 2.49 8.05 3.99
N ASN A 202 1.66 8.47 4.96
CA ASN A 202 0.27 8.04 5.11
C ASN A 202 -0.73 9.22 5.24
N PRO A 203 -1.00 9.99 4.17
CA PRO A 203 -1.76 11.25 4.25
C PRO A 203 -3.24 11.13 4.65
N ARG A 204 -3.79 9.91 4.66
CA ARG A 204 -5.18 9.64 5.04
C ARG A 204 -5.34 9.31 6.52
N ALA A 205 -4.24 9.06 7.21
CA ALA A 205 -4.23 8.70 8.61
C ALA A 205 -4.34 9.94 9.52
N LYS A 206 -4.89 9.76 10.71
CA LYS A 206 -4.77 10.70 11.82
C LYS A 206 -3.36 10.58 12.42
N ALA A 207 -2.82 11.69 12.91
CA ALA A 207 -1.53 11.67 13.60
C ALA A 207 -1.59 10.79 14.85
N LEU A 208 -0.67 9.82 14.94
CA LEU A 208 -0.47 9.01 16.12
C LEU A 208 0.71 9.56 16.93
N LYS A 209 0.46 9.92 18.19
CA LYS A 209 1.49 10.33 19.13
C LYS A 209 1.44 9.44 20.36
N LEU A 210 2.58 8.92 20.78
CA LEU A 210 2.69 8.12 22.00
C LEU A 210 2.80 9.03 23.21
N ASN A 211 2.09 8.68 24.28
CA ASN A 211 2.15 9.46 25.52
C ASN A 211 3.53 9.31 26.18
N SER A 212 4.18 10.45 26.45
CA SER A 212 5.45 10.58 27.16
C SER A 212 5.35 11.15 28.57
N GLN A 213 4.15 11.48 29.05
CA GLN A 213 4.00 11.96 30.42
C GLN A 213 4.40 10.85 31.39
N ARG A 214 5.31 11.20 32.32
CA ARG A 214 5.59 10.42 33.52
C ARG A 214 6.08 8.99 33.24
N LEU A 215 7.05 8.87 32.34
CA LEU A 215 7.68 7.58 32.03
C LEU A 215 8.50 7.09 33.21
N THR A 216 8.35 5.82 33.54
CA THR A 216 9.22 5.17 34.53
C THR A 216 10.62 4.92 33.92
N PRO A 217 11.69 4.85 34.73
CA PRO A 217 13.03 4.53 34.24
C PRO A 217 13.10 3.26 33.38
N SER A 218 12.33 2.22 33.78
CA SER A 218 12.26 0.96 33.05
C SER A 218 11.56 1.09 31.69
N GLU A 219 10.56 1.97 31.59
CA GLU A 219 9.91 2.27 30.32
C GLU A 219 10.81 3.08 29.40
N MET A 220 11.51 4.10 29.92
CA MET A 220 12.43 4.92 29.12
C MET A 220 13.49 4.04 28.42
N ILE A 221 14.07 3.09 29.14
CA ILE A 221 15.03 2.13 28.57
C ILE A 221 14.40 1.33 27.41
N LYS A 222 13.15 0.90 27.56
CA LYS A 222 12.42 0.14 26.54
C LYS A 222 11.95 1.00 25.37
N LEU A 223 11.88 2.32 25.51
CA LEU A 223 11.47 3.22 24.43
C LEU A 223 12.63 3.62 23.52
N LEU A 224 13.88 3.36 23.92
CA LEU A 224 15.04 3.59 23.07
C LEU A 224 15.08 2.55 21.93
N PRO A 225 15.28 2.96 20.66
CA PRO A 225 15.12 2.09 19.49
C PRO A 225 16.18 0.98 19.43
N THR A 226 17.39 1.21 19.92
CA THR A 226 18.50 0.24 19.83
C THR A 226 18.89 -0.35 21.18
N LYS A 227 19.46 -1.56 21.14
CA LYS A 227 19.98 -2.23 22.33
C LYS A 227 21.19 -1.48 22.89
N LEU A 228 21.16 -1.23 24.20
CA LEU A 228 22.22 -0.54 24.90
C LEU A 228 23.33 -1.51 25.34
N SER A 229 24.58 -1.05 25.29
CA SER A 229 25.72 -1.72 25.89
C SER A 229 25.69 -1.62 27.42
N ASN A 230 26.45 -2.47 28.12
CA ASN A 230 26.54 -2.41 29.59
C ASN A 230 27.07 -1.05 30.09
N SER A 231 28.00 -0.42 29.36
CA SER A 231 28.50 0.90 29.71
C SER A 231 27.43 1.99 29.54
N GLN A 232 26.67 1.94 28.44
CA GLN A 232 25.54 2.84 28.21
C GLN A 232 24.45 2.64 29.26
N LEU A 233 24.11 1.40 29.60
CA LEU A 233 23.17 1.11 30.69
C LEU A 233 23.66 1.68 32.02
N GLY A 234 24.94 1.54 32.36
CA GLY A 234 25.49 2.10 33.60
C GLY A 234 25.33 3.62 33.69
N VAL A 235 25.68 4.35 32.62
CA VAL A 235 25.50 5.81 32.55
C VAL A 235 24.03 6.19 32.61
N LEU A 236 23.18 5.51 31.84
CA LEU A 236 21.74 5.76 31.80
C LEU A 236 21.08 5.53 33.17
N TYR A 237 21.41 4.43 33.86
CA TYR A 237 20.91 4.17 35.20
C TYR A 237 21.39 5.22 36.22
N SER A 238 22.63 5.71 36.09
CA SER A 238 23.13 6.78 36.95
C SER A 238 22.34 8.07 36.76
N ALA A 239 22.09 8.46 35.51
CA ALA A 239 21.26 9.63 35.19
C ALA A 239 19.82 9.46 35.71
N LEU A 240 19.19 8.31 35.41
CA LEU A 240 17.83 8.00 35.85
C LEU A 240 17.68 7.95 37.37
N LYS A 241 18.74 7.63 38.12
CA LYS A 241 18.71 7.63 39.60
C LYS A 241 18.68 9.04 40.18
N ASN A 242 19.30 10.00 39.50
CA ASN A 242 19.29 11.40 39.90
C ASN A 242 17.98 12.09 39.53
N LEU A 243 17.28 11.55 38.53
CA LEU A 243 15.91 11.93 38.19
C LEU A 243 14.91 11.31 39.17
N GLY A 244 13.76 11.96 39.33
CA GLY A 244 12.66 11.44 40.15
C GLY A 244 12.04 10.16 39.54
N ASN A 245 10.99 9.64 40.19
CA ASN A 245 10.30 8.42 39.72
C ASN A 245 9.62 8.56 38.35
N GLU A 246 9.36 9.79 37.91
CA GLU A 246 8.69 10.14 36.67
C GLU A 246 9.47 11.30 36.02
N SER A 247 9.95 11.13 34.79
CA SER A 247 10.76 12.12 34.07
C SER A 247 10.47 12.13 32.56
N SER A 248 10.70 13.26 31.91
CA SER A 248 10.63 13.38 30.45
C SER A 248 11.95 13.00 29.77
N PHE A 249 11.93 12.83 28.45
CA PHE A 249 13.18 12.66 27.68
C PHE A 249 14.09 13.90 27.74
N ASP A 250 13.51 15.09 27.90
CA ASP A 250 14.26 16.34 28.04
C ASP A 250 15.03 16.41 29.35
N ASP A 251 14.39 16.02 30.46
CA ASP A 251 15.05 15.94 31.76
C ASP A 251 16.23 14.95 31.72
N LEU A 252 16.06 13.84 31.01
CA LEU A 252 17.11 12.84 30.85
C LEU A 252 18.28 13.33 29.99
N ILE A 253 18.01 14.06 28.91
CA ILE A 253 19.09 14.67 28.11
C ILE A 253 19.85 15.68 28.98
N PHE A 254 19.16 16.56 29.70
CA PHE A 254 19.78 17.56 30.56
C PHE A 254 20.65 16.95 31.67
N GLU A 255 20.16 15.89 32.32
CA GLU A 255 20.92 15.15 33.33
C GLU A 255 22.15 14.47 32.74
N LEU A 256 22.01 13.85 31.55
CA LEU A 256 23.15 13.25 30.84
C LEU A 256 24.18 14.32 30.46
N GLU A 257 23.76 15.47 29.93
CA GLU A 257 24.63 16.61 29.59
C GLU A 257 25.40 17.13 30.81
N SER A 258 24.77 17.11 31.99
CA SER A 258 25.36 17.55 33.26
C SER A 258 26.27 16.50 33.92
N SER A 259 26.21 15.24 33.47
CA SER A 259 27.05 14.15 34.00
C SER A 259 28.48 14.14 33.44
N GLU A 260 29.37 13.36 34.06
CA GLU A 260 30.78 13.24 33.64
C GLU A 260 30.95 12.85 32.16
N GLU A 261 31.99 13.41 31.53
CA GLU A 261 32.28 13.19 30.12
C GLU A 261 32.62 11.73 29.81
N SER A 262 31.81 11.09 28.95
CA SER A 262 32.05 9.74 28.48
C SER A 262 31.51 9.54 27.07
N SER A 263 32.13 8.64 26.30
CA SER A 263 31.64 8.28 24.96
C SER A 263 30.24 7.64 25.01
N ALA A 264 29.94 6.91 26.10
CA ALA A 264 28.63 6.30 26.35
C ALA A 264 27.53 7.36 26.54
N LYS A 265 27.81 8.44 27.30
CA LYS A 265 26.92 9.60 27.47
C LYS A 265 26.53 10.20 26.12
N TRP A 266 27.50 10.57 25.28
CA TRP A 266 27.21 11.18 23.98
C TRP A 266 26.44 10.25 23.05
N THR A 267 26.69 8.94 23.11
CA THR A 267 25.91 7.97 22.32
C THR A 267 24.44 7.93 22.76
N LEU A 268 24.17 8.00 24.07
CA LEU A 268 22.81 8.06 24.61
C LEU A 268 22.10 9.35 24.23
N ILE A 269 22.78 10.50 24.33
CA ILE A 269 22.23 11.80 23.94
C ILE A 269 21.81 11.79 22.46
N ASN A 270 22.71 11.36 21.56
CA ASN A 270 22.39 11.23 20.13
C ASN A 270 21.19 10.32 19.86
N MET A 271 21.03 9.25 20.65
CA MET A 271 19.92 8.33 20.54
C MET A 271 18.61 8.97 21.02
N LEU A 272 18.63 9.68 22.14
CA LEU A 272 17.48 10.41 22.66
C LEU A 272 17.05 11.54 21.70
N GLU A 273 18.02 12.27 21.12
CA GLU A 273 17.76 13.25 20.08
C GLU A 273 17.18 12.61 18.80
N TYR A 274 17.65 11.43 18.41
CA TYR A 274 17.03 10.67 17.33
C TYR A 274 15.57 10.34 17.66
N VAL A 275 15.27 9.85 18.86
CA VAL A 275 13.89 9.61 19.30
C VAL A 275 13.03 10.87 19.24
N LYS A 276 13.57 12.02 19.68
CA LYS A 276 12.86 13.31 19.58
C LYS A 276 12.60 13.73 18.13
N ARG A 277 13.56 13.54 17.24
CA ARG A 277 13.40 13.86 15.79
C ARG A 277 12.35 13.02 15.10
N LEU A 278 12.06 11.81 15.59
CA LEU A 278 10.95 11.01 15.08
C LEU A 278 9.58 11.65 15.35
N ASP A 279 9.52 12.66 16.24
CA ASP A 279 8.29 13.35 16.63
C ASP A 279 7.19 12.33 17.02
N LEU A 280 7.59 11.24 17.66
CA LEU A 280 6.68 10.13 17.99
C LEU A 280 5.98 10.36 19.34
N PHE A 281 6.59 11.12 20.24
CA PHE A 281 6.18 11.27 21.62
C PHE A 281 5.58 12.65 21.90
N SER A 282 4.53 12.71 22.70
CA SER A 282 3.91 13.96 23.13
C SER A 282 3.29 13.81 24.51
N ASP A 283 3.31 14.90 25.29
CA ASP A 283 2.60 14.97 26.56
C ASP A 283 1.08 14.91 26.37
N ASN A 284 0.58 15.34 25.22
CA ASN A 284 -0.81 15.18 24.80
C ASN A 284 -0.90 14.10 23.71
N GLY A 285 -0.30 12.94 23.98
CA GLY A 285 -0.34 11.78 23.09
C GLY A 285 -1.77 11.27 22.86
N THR A 286 -1.95 10.50 21.79
CA THR A 286 -3.20 9.84 21.44
C THR A 286 -3.66 8.95 22.59
N LEU A 287 -4.88 9.18 23.08
CA LEU A 287 -5.40 8.44 24.23
C LEU A 287 -5.78 7.01 23.84
N PRO A 288 -5.59 6.01 24.72
CA PRO A 288 -6.11 4.64 24.53
C PRO A 288 -7.60 4.58 24.19
N SER A 289 -8.41 5.50 24.74
CA SER A 289 -9.84 5.63 24.44
C SER A 289 -10.14 6.18 23.05
N GLU A 290 -9.20 6.86 22.39
CA GLU A 290 -9.34 7.25 20.98
C GLU A 290 -9.11 6.05 20.06
N LEU A 291 -8.20 5.17 20.45
CA LEU A 291 -7.86 3.96 19.69
C LEU A 291 -8.89 2.85 19.89
N VAL A 292 -9.49 2.74 21.07
CA VAL A 292 -10.45 1.67 21.41
C VAL A 292 -11.83 2.24 21.62
N ASN A 293 -12.63 2.21 20.56
CA ASN A 293 -14.01 2.71 20.54
C ASN A 293 -15.01 1.63 20.14
N LEU A 294 -16.21 1.68 20.73
CA LEU A 294 -17.31 0.78 20.37
C LEU A 294 -17.64 0.91 18.88
N ASN A 295 -17.80 -0.23 18.19
CA ASN A 295 -18.13 -0.28 16.76
C ASN A 295 -17.09 0.43 15.85
N LYS A 296 -15.82 0.51 16.30
CA LYS A 296 -14.72 1.10 15.54
C LYS A 296 -13.58 0.11 15.38
N CYS A 297 -12.84 0.29 14.30
CA CYS A 297 -11.59 -0.40 14.03
C CYS A 297 -10.49 0.64 13.79
N SER A 298 -9.56 0.72 14.72
CA SER A 298 -8.40 1.58 14.62
C SER A 298 -7.25 0.82 13.96
N ILE A 299 -6.79 1.31 12.81
CA ILE A 299 -5.65 0.78 12.09
C ILE A 299 -4.45 1.64 12.43
N ILE A 300 -3.44 1.04 13.03
CA ILE A 300 -2.13 1.62 13.31
C ILE A 300 -1.24 1.30 12.09
N ASN A 301 -1.22 2.21 11.13
CA ASN A 301 -0.45 2.06 9.90
C ASN A 301 1.00 2.50 10.14
N LEU A 302 1.92 1.54 10.08
CA LEU A 302 3.36 1.73 10.30
C LEU A 302 4.17 1.71 8.99
N ARG A 303 3.51 1.80 7.83
CA ARG A 303 4.17 1.89 6.53
C ARG A 303 5.09 3.13 6.50
N GLY A 304 6.34 2.92 6.12
CA GLY A 304 7.37 3.96 6.06
C GLY A 304 8.20 4.08 7.35
N ILE A 305 7.75 3.46 8.45
CA ILE A 305 8.46 3.50 9.73
C ILE A 305 9.58 2.44 9.78
N PRO A 306 10.81 2.78 10.22
CA PRO A 306 11.89 1.81 10.40
C PRO A 306 11.53 0.69 11.40
N PRO A 307 11.93 -0.58 11.18
CA PRO A 307 11.55 -1.71 12.04
C PRO A 307 11.81 -1.53 13.53
N GLU A 308 12.97 -0.97 13.89
CA GLU A 308 13.37 -0.71 15.29
C GLU A 308 12.46 0.31 15.99
N VAL A 309 11.84 1.22 15.22
CA VAL A 309 10.86 2.19 15.71
C VAL A 309 9.48 1.55 15.77
N GLN A 310 9.12 0.71 14.79
CA GLN A 310 7.87 -0.06 14.83
C GLN A 310 7.76 -0.89 16.11
N GLU A 311 8.84 -1.57 16.51
CA GLU A 311 8.88 -2.34 17.75
C GLU A 311 8.57 -1.50 19.00
N VAL A 312 9.10 -0.27 19.07
CA VAL A 312 8.85 0.66 20.17
C VAL A 312 7.37 1.07 20.20
N ILE A 313 6.81 1.39 19.03
CA ILE A 313 5.40 1.76 18.90
C ILE A 313 4.50 0.62 19.34
N VAL A 314 4.74 -0.60 18.83
CA VAL A 314 3.94 -1.78 19.20
C VAL A 314 4.06 -2.09 20.68
N TYR A 315 5.27 -1.99 21.26
CA TYR A 315 5.46 -2.16 22.70
C TYR A 315 4.62 -1.17 23.51
N LYS A 316 4.74 0.14 23.22
CA LYS A 316 4.06 1.19 24.00
C LYS A 316 2.54 1.09 23.86
N LEU A 317 2.04 0.91 22.63
CA LEU A 317 0.61 0.74 22.38
C LEU A 317 0.05 -0.50 23.08
N ALA A 318 0.68 -1.66 22.91
CA ALA A 318 0.21 -2.89 23.54
C ALA A 318 0.21 -2.77 25.07
N ASN A 319 1.24 -2.14 25.66
CA ASN A 319 1.33 -1.90 27.09
C ASN A 319 0.22 -0.97 27.59
N ASP A 320 0.06 0.20 26.98
CA ASP A 320 -0.92 1.20 27.42
C ASP A 320 -2.35 0.69 27.28
N LEU A 321 -2.68 0.07 26.14
CA LEU A 321 -3.98 -0.53 25.90
C LEU A 321 -4.28 -1.63 26.93
N PHE A 322 -3.29 -2.48 27.24
CA PHE A 322 -3.48 -3.55 28.22
C PHE A 322 -3.68 -2.99 29.64
N MET A 323 -2.90 -1.99 30.05
CA MET A 323 -3.02 -1.38 31.37
C MET A 323 -4.35 -0.64 31.55
N GLU A 324 -4.77 0.15 30.56
CA GLU A 324 -6.06 0.86 30.60
C GLU A 324 -7.24 -0.11 30.57
N ARG A 325 -7.10 -1.24 29.87
CA ARG A 325 -8.10 -2.30 29.91
C ARG A 325 -8.19 -2.96 31.28
N LYS A 326 -7.05 -3.23 31.95
CA LYS A 326 -7.03 -3.77 33.32
C LYS A 326 -7.67 -2.80 34.33
N ARG A 327 -7.55 -1.49 34.10
CA ARG A 327 -8.20 -0.44 34.91
C ARG A 327 -9.70 -0.29 34.60
N GLY A 328 -10.18 -0.84 33.50
CA GLY A 328 -11.58 -0.71 33.07
C GLY A 328 -11.90 0.60 32.33
N ASN A 329 -10.89 1.36 31.93
CA ASN A 329 -11.05 2.68 31.30
C ASN A 329 -11.42 2.60 29.81
N ILE A 330 -11.15 1.45 29.18
CA ILE A 330 -11.52 1.16 27.79
C ILE A 330 -12.33 -0.14 27.70
N PRO A 331 -13.23 -0.27 26.69
CA PRO A 331 -14.07 -1.46 26.56
C PRO A 331 -13.25 -2.70 26.15
N PRO A 332 -13.81 -3.92 26.31
CA PRO A 332 -13.26 -5.13 25.70
C PRO A 332 -13.01 -4.94 24.20
N PHE A 333 -11.89 -5.44 23.72
CA PHE A 333 -11.47 -5.24 22.33
C PHE A 333 -10.55 -6.36 21.86
N PHE A 334 -10.29 -6.39 20.56
CA PHE A 334 -9.44 -7.38 19.92
C PHE A 334 -8.22 -6.70 19.29
N LEU A 335 -7.03 -7.03 19.79
CA LEU A 335 -5.76 -6.54 19.25
C LEU A 335 -5.25 -7.49 18.17
N VAL A 336 -4.97 -6.96 16.98
CA VAL A 336 -4.48 -7.72 15.84
C VAL A 336 -3.06 -7.27 15.52
N VAL A 337 -2.12 -8.22 15.48
CA VAL A 337 -0.71 -7.95 15.20
C VAL A 337 -0.33 -8.65 13.90
N GLU A 338 -0.17 -7.87 12.83
CA GLU A 338 0.28 -8.36 11.53
C GLU A 338 1.82 -8.47 11.46
N GLU A 339 2.32 -9.40 10.64
CA GLU A 339 3.74 -9.79 10.59
C GLU A 339 4.41 -9.94 11.98
N ALA A 340 3.70 -10.62 12.89
CA ALA A 340 4.02 -10.67 14.31
C ALA A 340 5.42 -11.23 14.64
N GLN A 341 6.08 -11.92 13.70
CA GLN A 341 7.46 -12.39 13.90
C GLN A 341 8.47 -11.25 14.05
N ASN A 342 8.10 -10.03 13.65
CA ASN A 342 8.89 -8.83 13.89
C ASN A 342 8.73 -8.29 15.31
N PHE A 343 7.66 -8.66 16.02
CA PHE A 343 7.28 -8.07 17.32
C PHE A 343 7.35 -9.07 18.49
N CYS A 344 7.23 -10.36 18.22
CA CYS A 344 7.41 -11.40 19.23
C CYS A 344 8.24 -12.59 18.70
N PRO A 345 9.50 -12.35 18.30
CA PRO A 345 10.36 -13.40 17.79
C PRO A 345 10.74 -14.41 18.90
N GLU A 346 10.90 -15.67 18.52
CA GLU A 346 11.57 -16.67 19.36
C GLU A 346 13.05 -16.27 19.54
N ARG A 347 13.61 -16.46 20.74
CA ARG A 347 14.94 -15.95 21.15
C ARG A 347 16.09 -16.20 20.16
N GLY A 348 16.04 -17.27 19.37
CA GLY A 348 17.06 -17.60 18.38
C GLY A 348 16.97 -16.83 17.05
N PHE A 349 15.85 -16.15 16.79
CA PHE A 349 15.60 -15.39 15.57
C PHE A 349 15.63 -13.88 15.75
N GLY A 350 15.55 -13.41 16.99
CA GLY A 350 15.60 -12.00 17.34
C GLY A 350 15.20 -11.74 18.78
N GLU A 351 15.32 -10.48 19.19
CA GLU A 351 14.82 -9.96 20.45
C GLU A 351 14.03 -8.71 20.10
N ALA A 352 12.76 -8.64 20.51
CA ALA A 352 11.90 -7.48 20.28
C ALA A 352 11.35 -6.96 21.61
N LYS A 353 11.15 -5.65 21.69
CA LYS A 353 10.72 -5.00 22.96
C LYS A 353 9.29 -5.35 23.36
N SER A 354 8.43 -5.54 22.35
CA SER A 354 7.03 -5.91 22.53
C SER A 354 6.83 -7.37 22.95
N ASN A 355 7.88 -8.19 22.93
CA ASN A 355 7.76 -9.63 23.16
C ASN A 355 7.18 -9.97 24.54
N ALA A 356 7.71 -9.34 25.61
CA ALA A 356 7.26 -9.57 26.97
C ALA A 356 5.78 -9.18 27.19
N ILE A 357 5.35 -8.03 26.65
CA ILE A 357 3.99 -7.55 26.81
C ILE A 357 3.00 -8.37 25.97
N LEU A 358 3.35 -8.76 24.74
CA LEU A 358 2.51 -9.62 23.90
C LEU A 358 2.34 -11.02 24.53
N ARG A 359 3.41 -11.55 25.15
CA ARG A 359 3.33 -12.79 25.93
C ARG A 359 2.39 -12.65 27.13
N GLN A 360 2.48 -11.55 27.85
CA GLN A 360 1.58 -11.29 28.98
C GLN A 360 0.13 -11.16 28.52
N ILE A 361 -0.13 -10.45 27.43
CA ILE A 361 -1.48 -10.34 26.83
C ILE A 361 -2.01 -11.71 26.44
N ALA A 362 -1.19 -12.57 25.82
CA ALA A 362 -1.62 -13.93 25.46
C ALA A 362 -1.99 -14.79 26.68
N ALA A 363 -1.32 -14.59 27.83
CA ALA A 363 -1.57 -15.36 29.05
C ALA A 363 -2.71 -14.79 29.92
N GLU A 364 -2.86 -13.47 29.99
CA GLU A 364 -3.78 -12.78 30.91
C GLU A 364 -4.94 -12.07 30.21
N GLY A 365 -4.81 -11.71 28.93
CA GLY A 365 -5.73 -10.83 28.20
C GLY A 365 -7.18 -11.27 28.26
N ARG A 366 -7.41 -12.60 28.18
CA ARG A 366 -8.73 -13.23 28.30
C ARG A 366 -9.49 -12.81 29.56
N LYS A 367 -8.79 -12.74 30.71
CA LYS A 367 -9.38 -12.39 32.01
C LYS A 367 -9.93 -10.97 32.03
N PHE A 368 -9.37 -10.11 31.18
CA PHE A 368 -9.74 -8.71 31.07
C PHE A 368 -10.57 -8.42 29.80
N GLY A 369 -10.95 -9.43 29.00
CA GLY A 369 -11.67 -9.19 27.76
C GLY A 369 -10.83 -8.47 26.69
N MET A 370 -9.51 -8.67 26.70
CA MET A 370 -8.62 -8.27 25.62
C MET A 370 -8.25 -9.51 24.81
N GLY A 371 -8.85 -9.65 23.63
CA GLY A 371 -8.47 -10.69 22.69
C GLY A 371 -7.22 -10.31 21.89
N LEU A 372 -6.55 -11.30 21.33
CA LEU A 372 -5.28 -11.15 20.62
C LEU A 372 -5.32 -12.01 19.36
N ALA A 373 -4.98 -11.42 18.22
CA ALA A 373 -4.66 -12.14 17.00
C ALA A 373 -3.19 -11.93 16.63
N ILE A 374 -2.48 -13.03 16.44
CA ILE A 374 -1.10 -13.07 15.96
C ILE A 374 -1.14 -13.59 14.53
N ILE A 375 -0.63 -12.81 13.58
CA ILE A 375 -0.63 -13.16 12.17
C ILE A 375 0.82 -13.22 11.70
N SER A 376 1.24 -14.35 11.12
CA SER A 376 2.62 -14.53 10.69
C SER A 376 2.73 -15.44 9.48
N GLN A 377 3.74 -15.21 8.63
CA GLN A 377 4.09 -16.14 7.55
C GLN A 377 5.07 -17.24 8.02
N ARG A 378 5.68 -17.07 9.20
CA ARG A 378 6.80 -17.86 9.70
C ARG A 378 6.51 -18.29 11.15
N PRO A 379 5.62 -19.27 11.37
CA PRO A 379 5.25 -19.72 12.71
C PRO A 379 6.46 -20.17 13.54
N SER A 380 7.49 -20.75 12.91
CA SER A 380 8.73 -21.15 13.61
C SER A 380 9.54 -19.99 14.19
N ARG A 381 9.28 -18.75 13.73
CA ARG A 381 9.96 -17.54 14.22
C ARG A 381 9.20 -16.86 15.36
N ILE A 382 7.97 -17.23 15.63
CA ILE A 382 7.16 -16.66 16.71
C ILE A 382 7.52 -17.35 18.01
N GLU A 383 7.48 -16.59 19.10
CA GLU A 383 7.74 -17.14 20.42
C GLU A 383 6.76 -18.27 20.79
N LYS A 384 7.29 -19.44 21.16
CA LYS A 384 6.48 -20.65 21.39
C LYS A 384 5.45 -20.49 22.51
N SER A 385 5.79 -19.72 23.55
CA SER A 385 4.87 -19.51 24.68
C SER A 385 3.67 -18.65 24.30
N ILE A 386 3.75 -17.85 23.23
CA ILE A 386 2.61 -17.12 22.70
C ILE A 386 1.73 -18.07 21.89
N ILE A 387 2.31 -18.86 20.98
CA ILE A 387 1.55 -19.83 20.16
C ILE A 387 0.79 -20.81 21.06
N SER A 388 1.40 -21.31 22.14
CA SER A 388 0.74 -22.26 23.06
C SER A 388 -0.41 -21.65 23.87
N GLN A 389 -0.47 -20.33 24.01
CA GLN A 389 -1.56 -19.63 24.69
C GLN A 389 -2.68 -19.23 23.71
N VAL A 390 -2.46 -19.40 22.42
CA VAL A 390 -3.44 -19.09 21.39
C VAL A 390 -4.17 -20.36 21.01
N SER A 391 -5.40 -20.52 21.50
CA SER A 391 -6.12 -21.79 21.32
C SER A 391 -6.69 -21.92 19.92
N THR A 392 -7.21 -20.83 19.33
CA THR A 392 -7.74 -20.90 17.97
C THR A 392 -6.60 -20.76 16.97
N GLN A 393 -6.41 -21.73 16.08
CA GLN A 393 -5.46 -21.59 14.98
C GLN A 393 -6.14 -21.73 13.63
N VAL A 394 -5.77 -20.86 12.69
CA VAL A 394 -6.18 -20.87 11.28
C VAL A 394 -4.92 -21.02 10.44
N ILE A 395 -4.67 -22.24 9.99
CA ILE A 395 -3.45 -22.64 9.32
C ILE A 395 -3.77 -22.82 7.84
N LEU A 396 -3.29 -21.89 7.00
CA LEU A 396 -3.32 -22.03 5.56
C LEU A 396 -2.11 -22.84 5.09
N LYS A 397 -1.90 -22.94 3.77
CA LYS A 397 -0.78 -23.67 3.18
C LYS A 397 0.58 -23.24 3.77
N VAL A 398 1.32 -24.18 4.33
CA VAL A 398 2.69 -24.01 4.82
C VAL A 398 3.59 -25.08 4.19
N THR A 399 4.73 -24.69 3.65
CA THR A 399 5.64 -25.60 2.93
C THR A 399 6.98 -25.82 3.62
N ASN A 400 7.33 -24.99 4.61
CA ASN A 400 8.61 -25.11 5.29
C ASN A 400 8.51 -26.15 6.44
N PRO A 401 9.41 -27.16 6.50
CA PRO A 401 9.35 -28.20 7.53
C PRO A 401 9.45 -27.69 8.97
N ASN A 402 10.24 -26.64 9.23
CA ASN A 402 10.36 -26.07 10.58
C ASN A 402 9.07 -25.35 10.99
N ASP A 403 8.41 -24.70 10.04
CA ASP A 403 7.12 -24.04 10.27
C ASP A 403 6.01 -25.06 10.52
N ILE A 404 6.00 -26.18 9.78
CA ILE A 404 5.06 -27.28 10.00
C ILE A 404 5.26 -27.88 11.38
N LYS A 405 6.51 -28.21 11.76
CA LYS A 405 6.81 -28.72 13.11
C LYS A 405 6.38 -27.77 14.21
N ALA A 406 6.56 -26.46 14.02
CA ALA A 406 6.11 -25.47 15.01
C ALA A 406 4.58 -25.51 15.20
N ILE A 407 3.83 -25.62 14.10
CA ILE A 407 2.37 -25.78 14.11
C ILE A 407 1.97 -27.10 14.77
N THR A 408 2.52 -28.24 14.32
CA THR A 408 2.17 -29.58 14.82
C THR A 408 2.39 -29.71 16.32
N ASN A 409 3.47 -29.11 16.84
CA ASN A 409 3.76 -29.10 18.28
C ASN A 409 2.80 -28.24 19.10
N SER A 410 2.02 -27.36 18.46
CA SER A 410 1.10 -26.44 19.13
C SER A 410 -0.37 -26.84 19.02
N VAL A 411 -0.70 -27.72 18.06
CA VAL A 411 -2.09 -28.11 17.79
C VAL A 411 -2.39 -29.43 18.50
N GLU A 412 -3.38 -29.40 19.38
CA GLU A 412 -3.91 -30.61 20.00
C GLU A 412 -4.68 -31.45 18.97
N GLY A 413 -4.50 -32.78 19.02
CA GLY A 413 -5.22 -33.70 18.12
C GLY A 413 -4.67 -33.81 16.70
N MET A 414 -3.44 -33.38 16.43
CA MET A 414 -2.78 -33.61 15.14
C MET A 414 -2.43 -35.09 14.92
N THR A 415 -2.79 -35.61 13.74
CA THR A 415 -2.31 -36.92 13.26
C THR A 415 -1.18 -36.73 12.25
N PHE A 416 -0.37 -37.76 12.03
CA PHE A 416 0.72 -37.74 11.05
C PHE A 416 0.21 -37.47 9.63
N GLU A 417 -0.99 -37.96 9.31
CA GLU A 417 -1.65 -37.73 8.02
C GLU A 417 -2.06 -36.26 7.87
N LEU A 418 -2.63 -35.64 8.91
CA LEU A 418 -2.95 -34.21 8.90
C LEU A 418 -1.70 -33.35 8.69
N GLU A 419 -0.57 -33.71 9.32
CA GLU A 419 0.72 -33.03 9.12
C GLU A 419 1.18 -33.10 7.65
N ASN A 420 1.08 -34.26 7.00
CA ASN A 420 1.43 -34.42 5.59
C ASN A 420 0.51 -33.60 4.67
N GLU A 421 -0.77 -33.46 5.03
CA GLU A 421 -1.72 -32.66 4.27
C GLU A 421 -1.49 -31.16 4.40
N LEU A 422 -0.93 -30.66 5.53
CA LEU A 422 -0.59 -29.24 5.69
C LEU A 422 0.28 -28.68 4.54
N GLN A 423 1.14 -29.53 3.97
CA GLN A 423 1.99 -29.18 2.82
C GLN A 423 1.19 -29.04 1.51
N ASN A 424 0.12 -29.81 1.38
CA ASN A 424 -0.66 -29.98 0.15
C ASN A 424 -1.96 -29.18 0.14
N ILE A 425 -2.35 -28.54 1.24
CA ILE A 425 -3.54 -27.67 1.34
C ILE A 425 -3.67 -26.77 0.09
N PRO A 426 -4.84 -26.75 -0.57
CA PRO A 426 -5.12 -25.84 -1.67
C PRO A 426 -5.10 -24.36 -1.23
N ILE A 427 -4.80 -23.45 -2.15
CA ILE A 427 -4.88 -22.01 -1.83
C ILE A 427 -6.34 -21.64 -1.56
N GLY A 428 -6.58 -20.89 -0.49
CA GLY A 428 -7.93 -20.54 -0.04
C GLY A 428 -8.59 -21.57 0.88
N THR A 429 -7.94 -22.70 1.15
CA THR A 429 -8.33 -23.66 2.18
C THR A 429 -7.48 -23.44 3.43
N ALA A 430 -8.06 -23.61 4.61
CA ALA A 430 -7.36 -23.53 5.89
C ALA A 430 -7.75 -24.69 6.79
N LEU A 431 -6.81 -25.20 7.58
CA LEU A 431 -7.08 -26.02 8.74
C LEU A 431 -7.44 -25.09 9.91
N ILE A 432 -8.64 -25.24 10.46
CA ILE A 432 -9.10 -24.53 11.65
C ILE A 432 -9.06 -25.49 12.83
N THR A 433 -8.61 -25.04 14.01
CA THR A 433 -8.53 -25.88 15.22
C THR A 433 -8.73 -25.06 16.51
N GLY A 434 -9.05 -25.76 17.61
CA GLY A 434 -9.12 -25.29 19.00
C GLY A 434 -10.41 -24.58 19.42
N VAL A 435 -11.01 -23.79 18.53
CA VAL A 435 -12.37 -23.24 18.73
C VAL A 435 -13.46 -24.25 18.38
N ILE A 436 -13.10 -25.24 17.57
CA ILE A 436 -13.93 -26.38 17.16
C ILE A 436 -13.42 -27.66 17.80
N ASP A 437 -14.30 -28.63 18.00
CA ASP A 437 -14.00 -29.89 18.72
C ASP A 437 -12.94 -30.75 18.01
N LEU A 438 -12.84 -30.63 16.69
CA LEU A 438 -11.88 -31.35 15.85
C LEU A 438 -11.25 -30.40 14.84
N PRO A 439 -9.98 -30.61 14.43
CA PRO A 439 -9.39 -29.89 13.32
C PRO A 439 -10.18 -30.10 12.02
N LEU A 440 -10.61 -29.03 11.36
CA LEU A 440 -11.41 -29.08 10.12
C LEU A 440 -10.73 -28.30 9.00
N PHE A 441 -10.69 -28.90 7.81
CA PHE A 441 -10.35 -28.18 6.58
C PHE A 441 -11.56 -27.39 6.10
N VAL A 442 -11.39 -26.09 5.95
CA VAL A 442 -12.43 -25.13 5.56
C VAL A 442 -11.97 -24.36 4.35
N ASN A 443 -12.78 -24.40 3.30
CA ASN A 443 -12.64 -23.53 2.13
C ASN A 443 -13.13 -22.14 2.52
N ILE A 444 -12.18 -21.24 2.74
CA ILE A 444 -12.43 -19.89 3.25
C ILE A 444 -13.29 -19.12 2.26
N ARG A 445 -14.36 -18.50 2.77
CA ARG A 445 -15.26 -17.67 1.96
C ARG A 445 -14.51 -16.49 1.35
N PRO A 446 -14.98 -15.93 0.23
CA PRO A 446 -14.48 -14.64 -0.23
C PRO A 446 -14.77 -13.53 0.81
N ARG A 447 -13.85 -12.56 0.91
CA ARG A 447 -14.05 -11.34 1.72
C ARG A 447 -15.05 -10.41 1.03
N CYS A 448 -15.87 -9.72 1.83
CA CYS A 448 -16.90 -8.79 1.35
C CYS A 448 -16.33 -7.40 1.01
N THR A 449 -15.16 -7.07 1.58
CA THR A 449 -14.41 -5.82 1.35
C THR A 449 -13.33 -5.97 0.27
N LYS A 450 -12.85 -4.87 -0.29
CA LYS A 450 -11.77 -4.88 -1.28
C LYS A 450 -10.47 -5.43 -0.68
N HIS A 451 -9.68 -6.14 -1.47
CA HIS A 451 -8.35 -6.57 -1.07
C HIS A 451 -7.32 -5.44 -1.24
N GLY A 452 -6.62 -5.07 -0.16
CA GLY A 452 -5.59 -4.02 -0.19
C GLY A 452 -4.17 -4.49 -0.51
N GLY A 453 -3.90 -5.79 -0.38
CA GLY A 453 -2.56 -6.39 -0.52
C GLY A 453 -2.31 -7.03 -1.89
N GLU A 454 -2.87 -6.48 -2.98
CA GLU A 454 -2.52 -7.01 -4.31
C GLU A 454 -1.01 -6.86 -4.53
N ALA A 455 -0.34 -7.99 -4.78
CA ALA A 455 1.04 -7.98 -5.23
C ALA A 455 1.13 -6.98 -6.38
N VAL A 456 1.94 -5.94 -6.21
CA VAL A 456 2.18 -4.94 -7.24
C VAL A 456 2.56 -5.74 -8.47
N LYS A 457 1.66 -5.81 -9.45
CA LYS A 457 1.92 -6.53 -10.68
C LYS A 457 2.98 -5.73 -11.40
N ILE A 458 4.25 -6.04 -11.12
CA ILE A 458 5.40 -5.25 -11.56
C ILE A 458 5.31 -5.09 -13.06
N PHE A 459 4.96 -6.15 -13.79
CA PHE A 459 4.82 -6.08 -15.24
C PHE A 459 3.65 -5.22 -15.72
N SER A 460 2.47 -5.25 -15.09
CA SER A 460 1.37 -4.38 -15.51
C SER A 460 1.53 -2.96 -15.01
N LYS A 461 2.27 -2.75 -13.92
CA LYS A 461 2.67 -1.42 -13.44
C LYS A 461 3.80 -0.85 -14.29
N LEU A 462 4.77 -1.67 -14.71
CA LEU A 462 5.79 -1.31 -15.70
C LEU A 462 5.19 -1.09 -17.07
N ILE A 463 4.22 -1.89 -17.54
CA ILE A 463 3.50 -1.64 -18.79
C ILE A 463 2.57 -0.43 -18.66
N ALA A 464 1.94 -0.21 -17.51
CA ALA A 464 1.18 1.00 -17.25
C ALA A 464 2.12 2.21 -17.20
N ASP A 465 3.28 2.11 -16.57
CA ASP A 465 4.29 3.15 -16.45
C ASP A 465 5.02 3.36 -17.80
N GLU A 466 5.19 2.34 -18.65
CA GLU A 466 5.69 2.44 -20.04
C GLU A 466 4.63 3.05 -20.96
N LYS A 467 3.36 2.63 -20.87
CA LYS A 467 2.25 3.24 -21.61
C LYS A 467 1.96 4.67 -21.14
N VAL A 468 2.17 4.98 -19.86
CA VAL A 468 2.06 6.34 -19.29
C VAL A 468 3.28 7.19 -19.66
N ASN A 469 4.48 6.61 -19.72
CA ASN A 469 5.71 7.33 -20.06
C ASN A 469 5.86 7.64 -21.55
N GLU A 470 5.29 6.84 -22.46
CA GLU A 470 5.40 7.13 -23.89
C GLU A 470 4.28 8.04 -24.43
N SER A 471 3.17 8.26 -23.71
CA SER A 471 2.00 8.92 -24.32
C SER A 471 1.41 10.16 -23.62
N ASN A 472 1.90 10.64 -22.47
CA ASN A 472 1.23 11.79 -21.80
C ASN A 472 2.11 12.84 -21.12
N LEU A 473 3.44 12.81 -21.25
CA LEU A 473 4.27 13.95 -20.87
C LEU A 473 4.44 14.87 -22.06
N MET A 474 3.76 16.02 -22.00
CA MET A 474 3.96 17.08 -22.98
C MET A 474 4.89 18.13 -22.41
N LEU A 475 5.72 18.68 -23.28
CA LEU A 475 6.58 19.80 -22.92
C LEU A 475 5.70 21.07 -22.87
N LEU A 476 5.38 21.54 -21.67
CA LEU A 476 4.45 22.64 -21.44
C LEU A 476 5.17 23.90 -20.98
N VAL A 477 4.73 25.05 -21.47
CA VAL A 477 4.98 26.37 -20.87
C VAL A 477 3.70 26.77 -20.14
N GLN A 478 3.79 27.00 -18.83
CA GLN A 478 2.62 27.31 -18.00
C GLN A 478 2.70 28.75 -17.46
N PRO A 479 1.58 29.49 -17.41
CA PRO A 479 1.47 30.67 -16.58
C PRO A 479 1.55 30.26 -15.10
N LYS A 480 2.04 31.16 -14.25
CA LYS A 480 2.04 30.96 -12.80
C LYS A 480 0.64 30.99 -12.22
N MET A 481 -0.24 31.80 -12.79
CA MET A 481 -1.63 31.90 -12.35
C MET A 481 -2.44 30.70 -12.86
N THR A 482 -3.06 29.95 -11.96
CA THR A 482 -3.87 28.78 -12.34
C THR A 482 -5.29 29.17 -12.71
N ALA A 483 -6.02 28.28 -13.41
CA ALA A 483 -7.45 28.46 -13.68
C ALA A 483 -8.27 28.75 -12.42
N ARG A 484 -7.96 28.05 -11.31
CA ARG A 484 -8.64 28.24 -10.02
C ARG A 484 -8.35 29.60 -9.40
N ASP A 485 -7.12 30.09 -9.54
CA ASP A 485 -6.75 31.42 -9.06
C ASP A 485 -7.53 32.49 -9.83
N MET A 486 -7.69 32.34 -11.15
CA MET A 486 -8.52 33.23 -11.97
C MET A 486 -9.99 33.21 -11.58
N GLU A 487 -10.56 32.04 -11.32
CA GLU A 487 -11.95 31.92 -10.86
C GLU A 487 -12.16 32.59 -9.50
N LEU A 488 -11.19 32.46 -8.58
CA LEU A 488 -11.23 33.08 -7.25
C LEU A 488 -11.02 34.60 -7.27
N MET A 489 -10.26 35.12 -8.24
CA MET A 489 -9.99 36.55 -8.39
C MET A 489 -11.10 37.30 -9.16
N SER A 490 -12.06 36.60 -9.74
CA SER A 490 -13.16 37.24 -10.47
C SER A 490 -14.28 37.69 -9.53
N GLU A 491 -14.74 38.93 -9.67
CA GLU A 491 -15.86 39.48 -8.89
C GLU A 491 -17.22 38.89 -9.30
N THR A 492 -17.26 38.14 -10.41
CA THR A 492 -18.45 37.44 -10.93
C THR A 492 -18.17 35.94 -11.05
N SER A 493 -19.23 35.12 -11.08
CA SER A 493 -19.07 33.67 -11.30
C SER A 493 -18.69 33.41 -12.76
N VAL A 494 -17.41 33.16 -13.01
CA VAL A 494 -16.90 32.87 -14.36
C VAL A 494 -16.31 31.46 -14.43
N LYS A 495 -16.47 30.80 -15.56
CA LYS A 495 -15.91 29.47 -15.79
C LYS A 495 -14.62 29.59 -16.60
N VAL A 496 -13.52 29.02 -16.12
CA VAL A 496 -12.25 29.06 -16.83
C VAL A 496 -11.95 27.68 -17.44
N ILE A 497 -11.83 27.62 -18.77
CA ILE A 497 -11.39 26.40 -19.47
C ILE A 497 -9.91 26.48 -19.80
N THR A 498 -9.22 25.33 -19.79
CA THR A 498 -7.78 25.23 -20.05
C THR A 498 -7.55 24.57 -21.40
N LYS A 499 -7.01 25.31 -22.38
CA LYS A 499 -6.62 24.78 -23.70
C LYS A 499 -5.11 24.79 -23.90
N LEU A 500 -4.62 23.93 -24.77
CA LEU A 500 -3.20 23.87 -25.13
C LEU A 500 -2.96 24.44 -26.53
N ALA A 501 -2.17 25.51 -26.60
CA ALA A 501 -1.76 26.12 -27.87
C ALA A 501 -0.45 25.48 -28.36
N PRO A 502 -0.35 25.02 -29.62
CA PRO A 502 0.88 24.50 -30.17
C PRO A 502 1.91 25.62 -30.31
N CYS A 503 3.11 25.43 -29.76
CA CYS A 503 4.15 26.45 -29.70
C CYS A 503 5.51 25.90 -30.13
N VAL A 504 6.40 26.83 -30.48
CA VAL A 504 7.81 26.55 -30.71
C VAL A 504 8.66 27.45 -29.83
N MET A 505 9.54 26.84 -29.05
CA MET A 505 10.58 27.55 -28.31
C MET A 505 11.86 27.57 -29.14
N LEU A 506 12.31 28.78 -29.50
CA LEU A 506 13.54 29.04 -30.24
C LEU A 506 14.60 29.55 -29.27
N ARG A 507 15.77 28.91 -29.23
CA ARG A 507 16.94 29.47 -28.56
C ARG A 507 17.74 30.25 -29.58
N CYS A 508 17.80 31.57 -29.41
CA CYS A 508 18.42 32.51 -30.33
C CYS A 508 19.66 33.16 -29.70
N ASN A 509 20.57 33.61 -30.54
CA ASN A 509 21.67 34.48 -30.17
C ASN A 509 21.67 35.72 -31.08
N GLN A 510 21.68 36.90 -30.47
CA GLN A 510 21.78 38.18 -31.15
C GLN A 510 22.78 39.06 -30.38
N GLY A 511 24.09 38.90 -30.67
CA GLY A 511 25.15 39.64 -29.97
C GLY A 511 25.88 38.75 -28.95
N SER A 512 26.01 39.20 -27.70
CA SER A 512 26.76 38.49 -26.65
C SER A 512 25.92 37.55 -25.77
N GLU A 513 24.59 37.58 -25.87
CA GLU A 513 23.69 36.82 -24.99
C GLU A 513 22.75 35.87 -25.75
N ASP A 514 22.45 34.74 -25.12
CA ASP A 514 21.45 33.77 -25.57
C ASP A 514 20.10 34.07 -24.91
N PHE A 515 19.02 34.01 -25.68
CA PHE A 515 17.66 34.20 -25.18
C PHE A 515 16.69 33.22 -25.84
N ASN A 516 15.52 33.04 -25.25
CA ASN A 516 14.47 32.18 -25.78
C ASN A 516 13.30 33.01 -26.32
N LEU A 517 12.80 32.65 -27.49
CA LEU A 517 11.54 33.17 -28.03
C LEU A 517 10.50 32.06 -28.04
N LEU A 518 9.30 32.36 -27.57
CA LEU A 518 8.16 31.47 -27.65
C LEU A 518 7.22 31.93 -28.76
N VAL A 519 6.97 31.07 -29.75
CA VAL A 519 6.08 31.39 -30.87
C VAL A 519 4.84 30.51 -30.79
N ASP A 520 3.68 31.13 -30.70
CA ASP A 520 2.38 30.49 -30.82
C ASP A 520 2.06 30.21 -32.30
N LEU A 521 1.89 28.93 -32.63
CA LEU A 521 1.61 28.46 -33.98
C LEU A 521 0.13 28.46 -34.33
N ASN A 522 -0.76 28.59 -33.34
CA ASN A 522 -2.20 28.79 -33.55
C ASN A 522 -2.47 30.25 -33.91
N GLU A 523 -1.92 31.21 -33.17
CA GLU A 523 -2.16 32.64 -33.41
C GLU A 523 -1.12 33.32 -34.33
N ALA A 524 -0.07 32.59 -34.73
CA ALA A 524 1.06 33.14 -35.47
C ALA A 524 1.68 34.36 -34.75
N LYS A 525 2.03 34.20 -33.46
CA LYS A 525 2.38 35.31 -32.57
C LYS A 525 3.61 34.97 -31.74
N ILE A 526 4.54 35.91 -31.55
CA ILE A 526 5.61 35.78 -30.56
C ILE A 526 5.03 36.17 -29.20
N ILE A 527 5.02 35.25 -28.26
CA ILE A 527 4.60 35.50 -26.88
C ILE A 527 5.79 36.06 -26.11
N ASN A 528 5.65 37.27 -25.57
CA ASN A 528 6.63 37.87 -24.67
C ASN A 528 6.15 37.90 -23.20
N ASN A 529 4.85 37.70 -22.97
CA ASN A 529 4.28 37.52 -21.64
C ASN A 529 3.31 36.33 -21.62
N VAL A 530 3.73 35.25 -20.95
CA VAL A 530 2.96 34.00 -20.81
C VAL A 530 1.71 34.18 -19.95
N GLU A 531 1.72 35.10 -18.98
CA GLU A 531 0.59 35.30 -18.06
C GLU A 531 -0.58 36.02 -18.75
N THR A 532 -0.28 37.04 -19.57
CA THR A 532 -1.29 37.86 -20.26
C THR A 532 -1.56 37.41 -21.69
N ASN A 533 -0.79 36.44 -22.20
CA ASN A 533 -0.76 36.04 -23.62
C ASN A 533 -0.48 37.23 -24.58
N GLU A 534 0.22 38.26 -24.09
CA GLU A 534 0.66 39.40 -24.90
C GLU A 534 1.86 39.04 -25.79
N GLY A 535 2.01 39.78 -26.89
CA GLY A 535 3.01 39.46 -27.88
C GLY A 535 2.83 40.16 -29.22
N VAL A 536 3.73 39.85 -30.16
CA VAL A 536 3.81 40.48 -31.49
C VAL A 536 3.29 39.51 -32.55
N GLU A 537 2.28 39.93 -33.33
CA GLU A 537 1.72 39.15 -34.43
C GLU A 537 2.68 39.06 -35.62
N LEU A 538 2.88 37.84 -36.13
CA LEU A 538 3.71 37.55 -37.30
C LEU A 538 2.91 37.59 -38.62
N SER A 539 1.59 37.47 -38.56
CA SER A 539 0.69 37.44 -39.73
C SER A 539 0.76 38.71 -40.58
N LYS A 540 1.19 39.83 -40.00
CA LYS A 540 1.38 41.12 -40.69
C LYS A 540 2.71 41.22 -41.46
N ILE A 541 3.59 40.23 -41.35
CA ILE A 541 4.94 40.26 -41.91
C ILE A 541 5.01 39.38 -43.16
N LYS A 542 4.86 39.99 -44.34
CA LYS A 542 5.13 39.30 -45.60
C LYS A 542 6.61 39.41 -45.93
N LEU A 543 7.35 38.31 -45.77
CA LEU A 543 8.76 38.24 -46.12
C LEU A 543 8.99 37.36 -47.35
N TYR A 544 9.55 37.93 -48.40
CA TYR A 544 10.02 37.18 -49.57
C TYR A 544 11.31 36.42 -49.25
N ASP A 545 11.57 35.30 -49.92
CA ASP A 545 12.83 34.58 -49.77
C ASP A 545 14.01 35.42 -50.24
N ILE A 546 15.11 35.35 -49.50
CA ILE A 546 16.35 36.09 -49.77
C ILE A 546 17.53 35.11 -49.82
N SER A 547 18.51 35.37 -50.68
CA SER A 547 19.71 34.54 -50.79
C SER A 547 20.59 34.65 -49.54
N GLU A 548 21.56 33.74 -49.38
CA GLU A 548 22.49 33.76 -48.24
C GLU A 548 23.28 35.09 -48.17
N GLN A 549 23.70 35.62 -49.32
CA GLN A 549 24.35 36.94 -49.41
C GLN A 549 23.40 38.08 -49.02
N GLN A 550 22.14 38.05 -49.48
CA GLN A 550 21.12 39.03 -49.09
C GLN A 550 20.83 38.97 -47.58
N SER A 551 20.80 37.78 -46.99
CA SER A 551 20.63 37.58 -45.54
C SER A 551 21.79 38.18 -44.74
N LYS A 552 23.05 37.98 -45.17
CA LYS A 552 24.23 38.59 -44.54
C LYS A 552 24.18 40.13 -44.59
N VAL A 553 23.80 40.69 -45.74
CA VAL A 553 23.64 42.14 -45.92
C VAL A 553 22.53 42.68 -45.01
N PHE A 554 21.38 42.00 -44.96
CA PHE A 554 20.25 42.38 -44.12
C PHE A 554 20.56 42.30 -42.62
N GLN A 555 21.23 41.24 -42.16
CA GLN A 555 21.67 41.11 -40.76
C GLN A 555 22.67 42.20 -40.35
N THR A 556 23.54 42.62 -41.26
CA THR A 556 24.46 43.74 -41.02
C THR A 556 23.69 45.07 -40.95
N ALA A 557 22.70 45.25 -41.83
CA ALA A 557 21.83 46.43 -41.83
C ALA A 557 21.00 46.54 -40.54
N LEU A 558 20.48 45.43 -40.01
CA LEU A 558 19.78 45.37 -38.72
C LEU A 558 20.63 45.91 -37.57
N LYS A 559 21.94 45.63 -37.56
CA LYS A 559 22.86 46.12 -36.52
C LYS A 559 23.17 47.61 -36.63
N LEU A 560 23.12 48.17 -37.84
CA LEU A 560 23.43 49.58 -38.09
C LEU A 560 22.19 50.48 -37.93
N GLY A 561 20.98 49.94 -38.04
CA GLY A 561 19.74 50.70 -37.98
C GLY A 561 19.54 51.55 -39.24
N LYS A 562 20.01 52.81 -39.20
CA LYS A 562 20.08 53.71 -40.37
C LYS A 562 21.53 53.82 -40.82
N PHE A 563 21.80 53.57 -42.08
CA PHE A 563 23.16 53.44 -42.60
C PHE A 563 23.34 54.03 -43.98
N LYS A 564 24.58 54.38 -44.32
CA LYS A 564 25.01 54.63 -45.71
C LYS A 564 25.64 53.37 -46.31
N PRO A 565 25.58 53.15 -47.64
CA PRO A 565 26.19 51.98 -48.28
C PRO A 565 27.67 51.75 -47.91
N ALA A 566 28.45 52.84 -47.75
CA ALA A 566 29.85 52.76 -47.34
C ALA A 566 30.06 52.15 -45.94
N GLU A 567 29.15 52.42 -45.00
CA GLU A 567 29.20 51.88 -43.64
C GLU A 567 28.84 50.39 -43.63
N LEU A 568 27.83 50.00 -44.42
CA LEU A 568 27.43 48.61 -44.60
C LEU A 568 28.54 47.79 -45.26
N PHE A 569 29.23 48.35 -46.24
CA PHE A 569 30.38 47.72 -46.89
C PHE A 569 31.48 47.37 -45.89
N SER A 570 31.85 48.33 -45.04
CA SER A 570 32.93 48.16 -44.06
C SER A 570 32.72 47.01 -43.05
N LYS A 571 31.46 46.57 -42.87
CA LYS A 571 31.05 45.58 -41.86
C LYS A 571 30.40 44.31 -42.41
N SER A 572 30.01 44.27 -43.69
CA SER A 572 29.27 43.14 -44.27
C SER A 572 30.17 42.06 -44.88
N GLY A 573 31.42 42.39 -45.25
CA GLY A 573 32.36 41.44 -45.87
C GLY A 573 32.01 41.03 -47.31
N VAL A 574 31.13 41.77 -47.98
CA VAL A 574 30.68 41.54 -49.36
C VAL A 574 31.47 42.43 -50.33
N GLN A 575 31.72 41.97 -51.55
CA GLN A 575 32.39 42.76 -52.61
C GLN A 575 31.60 44.04 -52.93
N PHE A 576 32.29 45.15 -53.16
CA PHE A 576 31.65 46.47 -53.36
C PHE A 576 30.77 46.50 -54.62
N SER A 577 31.13 45.74 -55.67
CA SER A 577 30.37 45.65 -56.93
C SER A 577 28.95 45.11 -56.73
N ASP A 578 28.77 44.18 -55.79
CA ASP A 578 27.52 43.42 -55.64
C ASP A 578 26.61 44.03 -54.56
N LEU A 579 27.16 44.90 -53.70
CA LEU A 579 26.47 45.43 -52.52
C LEU A 579 25.26 46.29 -52.89
N TYR A 580 25.38 47.14 -53.91
CA TYR A 580 24.28 48.01 -54.36
C TYR A 580 23.11 47.22 -54.95
N ASP A 581 23.41 46.17 -55.72
CA ASP A 581 22.38 45.27 -56.28
C ASP A 581 21.66 44.51 -55.17
N LEU A 582 22.41 44.02 -54.16
CA LEU A 582 21.84 43.35 -53.00
C LEU A 582 20.96 44.28 -52.15
N ILE A 583 21.38 45.53 -51.91
CA ILE A 583 20.57 46.54 -51.21
C ILE A 583 19.30 46.84 -52.01
N THR A 584 19.41 47.02 -53.33
CA THR A 584 18.27 47.32 -54.21
C THR A 584 17.23 46.19 -54.19
N VAL A 585 17.67 44.94 -54.26
CA VAL A 585 16.76 43.78 -54.16
C VAL A 585 16.11 43.69 -52.77
N LEU A 586 16.85 44.01 -51.69
CA LEU A 586 16.28 44.06 -50.34
C LEU A 586 15.25 45.20 -50.18
N VAL A 587 15.44 46.35 -50.82
CA VAL A 587 14.45 47.43 -50.86
C VAL A 587 13.20 46.99 -51.63
N GLN A 588 13.36 46.38 -52.81
CA GLN A 588 12.24 45.88 -53.61
C GLN A 588 11.43 44.79 -52.88
N LYS A 589 12.11 43.94 -52.10
CA LYS A 589 11.47 42.91 -51.27
C LYS A 589 10.92 43.45 -49.95
N GLY A 590 11.00 44.76 -49.68
CA GLY A 590 10.44 45.41 -48.50
C GLY A 590 11.23 45.21 -47.21
N TYR A 591 12.47 44.74 -47.27
CA TYR A 591 13.34 44.57 -46.10
C TYR A 591 14.01 45.88 -45.67
N LEU A 592 14.30 46.74 -46.64
CA LEU A 592 14.94 48.05 -46.45
C LEU A 592 14.08 49.16 -47.06
N GLU A 593 14.19 50.37 -46.52
CA GLU A 593 13.60 51.60 -47.04
C GLU A 593 14.72 52.60 -47.34
N GLN A 594 14.64 53.27 -48.48
CA GLN A 594 15.57 54.34 -48.82
C GLN A 594 15.05 55.69 -48.29
N GLU A 595 15.90 56.40 -47.57
CA GLU A 595 15.68 57.76 -47.09
C GLU A 595 16.83 58.66 -47.58
N GLY A 596 16.62 59.33 -48.73
CA GLY A 596 17.66 60.14 -49.37
C GLY A 596 18.89 59.30 -49.75
N ASP A 597 20.06 59.71 -49.24
CA ASP A 597 21.35 59.03 -49.46
C ASP A 597 21.63 57.89 -48.45
N SER A 598 20.63 57.52 -47.65
CA SER A 598 20.75 56.51 -46.60
C SER A 598 19.63 55.48 -46.70
N TYR A 599 19.84 54.33 -46.06
CA TYR A 599 18.89 53.24 -46.00
C TYR A 599 18.61 52.89 -44.54
N LYS A 600 17.41 52.42 -44.26
CA LYS A 600 17.03 51.90 -42.95
C LYS A 600 16.25 50.59 -43.10
N VAL A 601 16.18 49.81 -42.04
CA VAL A 601 15.28 48.65 -41.99
C VAL A 601 13.83 49.13 -42.00
N SER A 602 12.97 48.45 -42.76
CA SER A 602 11.55 48.81 -42.89
C SER A 602 10.85 48.87 -41.54
N GLY A 603 9.93 49.82 -41.36
CA GLY A 603 9.27 50.08 -40.07
C GLY A 603 8.58 48.86 -39.45
N LEU A 604 7.98 47.98 -40.27
CA LEU A 604 7.36 46.73 -39.81
C LEU A 604 8.37 45.70 -39.27
N LEU A 605 9.63 45.82 -39.69
CA LEU A 605 10.74 44.93 -39.33
C LEU A 605 11.62 45.49 -38.21
N GLN A 606 11.49 46.79 -37.90
CA GLN A 606 12.25 47.42 -36.82
C GLN A 606 11.98 46.80 -35.46
N GLN A 607 10.76 46.31 -35.19
CA GLN A 607 10.45 45.60 -33.96
C GLN A 607 11.22 44.28 -33.78
N PHE A 608 11.78 43.71 -34.87
CA PHE A 608 12.64 42.52 -34.85
C PHE A 608 14.14 42.87 -34.89
N SER A 609 14.49 44.16 -34.82
CA SER A 609 15.89 44.59 -34.74
C SER A 609 16.55 44.19 -33.42
N ASN A 610 15.78 44.18 -32.32
CA ASN A 610 16.22 43.70 -31.02
C ASN A 610 15.24 42.65 -30.48
N LEU A 611 15.44 41.40 -30.91
CA LEU A 611 14.61 40.27 -30.52
C LEU A 611 14.73 39.94 -29.02
N GLN A 612 15.79 40.38 -28.35
CA GLN A 612 15.96 40.16 -26.91
C GLN A 612 14.83 40.83 -26.10
N THR A 613 14.26 41.92 -26.59
CA THR A 613 13.10 42.59 -25.95
C THR A 613 11.83 41.74 -25.94
N LEU A 614 11.78 40.69 -26.78
CA LEU A 614 10.67 39.75 -26.88
C LEU A 614 10.99 38.40 -26.21
N ALA A 615 12.05 38.32 -25.42
CA ALA A 615 12.48 37.10 -24.78
C ALA A 615 11.48 36.61 -23.72
N VAL A 616 11.24 35.30 -23.70
CA VAL A 616 10.51 34.60 -22.64
C VAL A 616 11.49 33.92 -21.69
N TYR A 617 11.24 34.08 -20.39
CA TYR A 617 12.10 33.52 -19.34
C TYR A 617 11.52 32.24 -18.71
N GLN A 618 10.24 31.95 -18.93
CA GLN A 618 9.58 30.73 -18.51
C GLN A 618 10.21 29.52 -19.20
N LYS A 619 10.63 28.55 -18.39
CA LYS A 619 11.21 27.30 -18.90
C LYS A 619 10.09 26.31 -19.19
N PRO A 620 10.16 25.58 -20.32
CA PRO A 620 9.21 24.54 -20.58
C PRO A 620 9.52 23.31 -19.72
N GLU A 621 8.49 22.72 -19.12
CA GLU A 621 8.58 21.58 -18.21
C GLU A 621 7.79 20.39 -18.78
N PHE A 622 8.31 19.18 -18.58
CA PHE A 622 7.58 17.96 -18.97
C PHE A 622 6.57 17.65 -17.87
N ILE A 623 5.31 18.00 -18.12
CA ILE A 623 4.23 17.86 -17.13
C ILE A 623 3.04 17.19 -17.81
N GLN A 624 2.30 16.39 -17.05
CA GLN A 624 1.02 15.86 -17.45
C GLN A 624 -0.07 16.94 -17.34
N SER A 625 -0.74 17.29 -18.44
CA SER A 625 -1.81 18.31 -18.43
C SER A 625 -3.19 17.68 -18.44
N LYS A 626 -4.04 18.06 -17.46
CA LYS A 626 -5.50 17.98 -17.60
C LYS A 626 -5.96 19.24 -18.34
N ASN A 627 -6.33 19.09 -19.60
CA ASN A 627 -6.82 20.18 -20.46
C ASN A 627 -8.18 19.84 -21.06
N ASP A 628 -8.92 20.87 -21.44
CA ASP A 628 -10.24 20.82 -22.07
C ASP A 628 -10.17 20.75 -23.61
N GLY A 629 -8.96 20.63 -24.17
CA GLY A 629 -8.72 20.49 -25.61
C GLY A 629 -7.41 21.13 -26.09
N MET A 630 -6.99 20.74 -27.29
CA MET A 630 -5.83 21.32 -28.00
C MET A 630 -6.31 22.28 -29.09
N LEU A 631 -5.55 23.34 -29.34
CA LEU A 631 -5.79 24.26 -30.45
C LEU A 631 -5.06 23.79 -31.71
N ASP A 632 -5.62 24.12 -32.88
CA ASP A 632 -5.06 23.74 -34.16
C ASP A 632 -3.80 24.55 -34.51
N LYS A 633 -2.87 23.93 -35.22
CA LYS A 633 -1.67 24.59 -35.75
C LYS A 633 -2.01 25.29 -37.07
N ILE A 634 -1.90 26.62 -37.10
CA ILE A 634 -2.13 27.43 -38.31
C ILE A 634 -0.82 27.69 -39.07
N VAL A 635 0.31 27.78 -38.37
CA VAL A 635 1.64 28.02 -38.96
C VAL A 635 2.57 26.82 -38.79
N GLY A 636 3.31 26.50 -39.86
CA GLY A 636 4.34 25.46 -39.85
C GLY A 636 5.60 25.86 -39.06
N VAL A 637 6.22 24.89 -38.39
CA VAL A 637 7.46 25.10 -37.61
C VAL A 637 8.62 25.54 -38.51
N ASP A 638 8.72 24.96 -39.70
CA ASP A 638 9.76 25.32 -40.67
C ASP A 638 9.61 26.75 -41.17
N SER A 639 8.37 27.24 -41.32
CA SER A 639 8.09 28.63 -41.68
C SER A 639 8.58 29.59 -40.59
N VAL A 640 8.35 29.26 -39.32
CA VAL A 640 8.86 30.02 -38.17
C VAL A 640 10.39 30.02 -38.16
N LYS A 641 11.03 28.86 -38.32
CA LYS A 641 12.50 28.77 -38.37
C LYS A 641 13.09 29.61 -39.50
N SER A 642 12.52 29.49 -40.71
CA SER A 642 12.94 30.26 -41.89
C SER A 642 12.82 31.77 -41.68
N LEU A 643 11.79 32.21 -40.96
CA LEU A 643 11.60 33.61 -40.59
C LEU A 643 12.71 34.11 -39.65
N PHE A 644 12.94 33.44 -38.52
CA PHE A 644 13.85 33.95 -37.48
C PHE A 644 15.33 33.88 -37.83
N VAL A 645 15.75 32.92 -38.67
CA VAL A 645 17.14 32.85 -39.17
C VAL A 645 17.56 34.12 -39.93
N LYS A 646 16.60 34.89 -40.46
CA LYS A 646 16.86 36.18 -41.13
C LYS A 646 17.25 37.29 -40.15
N PHE A 647 16.89 37.18 -38.87
CA PHE A 647 17.06 38.23 -37.84
C PHE A 647 18.09 37.88 -36.76
N ALA A 648 18.25 36.60 -36.42
CA ALA A 648 19.19 36.13 -35.41
C ALA A 648 19.72 34.72 -35.70
N GLN A 649 20.79 34.32 -35.00
CA GLN A 649 21.30 32.95 -35.07
C GLN A 649 20.41 32.03 -34.22
N VAL A 650 19.63 31.16 -34.86
CA VAL A 650 18.81 30.15 -34.17
C VAL A 650 19.69 28.94 -33.84
N LYS A 651 19.98 28.72 -32.55
CA LYS A 651 20.82 27.61 -32.06
C LYS A 651 20.04 26.30 -31.94
N SER A 652 18.81 26.36 -31.45
CA SER A 652 17.95 25.19 -31.31
C SER A 652 16.48 25.57 -31.40
N LEU A 653 15.66 24.59 -31.78
CA LEU A 653 14.22 24.72 -31.89
C LEU A 653 13.59 23.52 -31.19
N LYS A 654 12.58 23.75 -30.35
CA LYS A 654 11.83 22.68 -29.67
C LYS A 654 10.33 22.95 -29.73
N GLU A 655 9.56 21.99 -30.25
CA GLU A 655 8.09 22.05 -30.18
C GLU A 655 7.63 21.83 -28.74
N CYS A 656 6.64 22.60 -28.32
CA CYS A 656 6.07 22.62 -26.98
C CYS A 656 4.60 23.06 -27.04
N TRP A 657 3.94 23.10 -25.89
CA TRP A 657 2.56 23.53 -25.77
C TRP A 657 2.46 24.65 -24.73
N LEU A 658 1.77 25.73 -25.06
CA LEU A 658 1.46 26.80 -24.11
C LEU A 658 0.09 26.52 -23.48
N VAL A 659 0.04 26.52 -22.14
CA VAL A 659 -1.23 26.43 -21.40
C VAL A 659 -1.93 27.78 -21.48
N LYS A 660 -3.15 27.80 -22.04
CA LYS A 660 -4.01 28.97 -22.10
C LYS A 660 -5.28 28.76 -21.28
N HIS A 661 -5.52 29.66 -20.34
CA HIS A 661 -6.75 29.72 -19.58
C HIS A 661 -7.70 30.71 -20.28
N ILE A 662 -8.88 30.24 -20.68
CA ILE A 662 -9.88 31.02 -21.40
C ILE A 662 -11.09 31.17 -20.50
N VAL A 663 -11.40 32.41 -20.17
CA VAL A 663 -12.56 32.83 -19.40
C VAL A 663 -13.79 32.76 -20.31
N GLN A 664 -14.83 32.00 -19.91
CA GLN A 664 -16.10 31.85 -20.65
C GLN A 664 -17.25 32.63 -20.05
#